data_AF-A0A365Z017-F1
#
_entry.id   AF-A0A365Z017-F1
#
_cell.length_a   1.000
_cell.length_b   1.000
_cell.length_c   1.000
_cell.angle_alpha   90.00
_cell.angle_beta   90.00
_cell.angle_gamma   90.00
#
_symmetry.space_group_name_H-M   'P 1'
#
loop_
_entity.id
_entity.type
_entity.pdbx_description
1 polymer ?
#
loop_
_entity_poly.entity_id
_entity_poly.type
_entity_poly.pdbx_seq_one_letter_code
_entity_poly.pdbx_strand_id
1 'polypeptide(L)'
;MGLLLMIAAIIVVQREMRNLHWMDIRRALAGIPHTTLWAGAGMTVLSYTVLSFYDWLAVRQIGHTMPFRRTAFAAFCSYVLSHNLGFSAISGAAVRFRLYGNWGLRPLEVAQIIAFCSATYLLGAAVLIGGVLLWEPEMVPVVGARLPHLVLQAIGLLLWGGVGLYILMGRRLNEVTLWRWTITFPSSSMAVAQTVVSAAEVAATAAIAYIFLPDAPGLGYGVFLAIYIASYTAGLVASVPGGLGVFDGAMMLALGSYMPAPRIITAILIFRLFYYIIPLFIAGVMFAGHELFLRGDAVLLSRKAAQGTPVRGPRTMRPSVVIRESEADFSVAVATGAVSLCGGVLIALTILDPETWDNAAGRLHGLFGMAGDYLLSLIGVALIGLAIGLSQRVTLAWKVTLGLLVTAAGLTLLRGSPIIIPALPALVAILIAPFRSSYYRHARVLSEPLSFPTIMSLLLLIACVVVLACAGPDDEMGGSWWEIMLFASSSGVGRWTMGLAVMLGLLMIMRLIRPGRIAIVPWDGEGEARYRMLDHAIDAVGKDWVPAGLIVGARGQALLPFVRRGTFLIGLGDPAGNAQDCVSAIWWLRDLAVQEGRQAAFWCVGSMFLSVYNGLGLTAWPVTIGSSTAGPEEDESLYLCARPEDARLLQSLMRT
;
A
#
# COMPACT_ATOMS: atom_id res chain seq x y z
N MET A 1 10.34 -8.25 -18.75
CA MET A 1 10.40 -9.57 -18.07
C MET A 1 9.19 -9.82 -17.17
N GLY A 2 8.94 -9.01 -16.12
CA GLY A 2 7.77 -9.18 -15.23
C GLY A 2 6.41 -9.22 -15.95
N LEU A 3 6.17 -8.33 -16.91
CA LEU A 3 4.96 -8.35 -17.76
C LEU A 3 4.81 -9.66 -18.57
N LEU A 4 5.91 -10.20 -19.09
CA LEU A 4 5.91 -11.46 -19.86
C LEU A 4 5.63 -12.67 -18.95
N LEU A 5 6.21 -12.69 -17.75
CA LEU A 5 5.94 -13.72 -16.74
C LEU A 5 4.48 -13.66 -16.28
N MET A 6 3.91 -12.47 -16.12
CA MET A 6 2.50 -12.27 -15.80
C MET A 6 1.58 -12.77 -16.93
N ILE A 7 1.89 -12.46 -18.19
CA ILE A 7 1.13 -12.97 -19.35
C ILE A 7 1.20 -14.51 -19.41
N ALA A 8 2.39 -15.09 -19.23
CA ALA A 8 2.57 -16.54 -19.19
C ALA A 8 1.79 -17.19 -18.03
N ALA A 9 1.82 -16.58 -16.85
CA ALA A 9 1.04 -17.01 -15.70
C ALA A 9 -0.47 -16.96 -15.95
N ILE A 10 -0.97 -15.88 -16.56
CA ILE A 10 -2.40 -15.75 -16.92
C ILE A 10 -2.79 -16.85 -17.92
N ILE A 11 -1.95 -17.15 -18.92
CA ILE A 11 -2.21 -18.23 -19.88
C ILE A 11 -2.26 -19.60 -19.18
N VAL A 12 -1.34 -19.88 -18.25
CA VAL A 12 -1.30 -21.13 -17.48
C VAL A 12 -2.56 -21.26 -16.61
N VAL A 13 -2.89 -20.22 -15.84
CA VAL A 13 -4.09 -20.18 -15.02
C VAL A 13 -5.34 -20.33 -15.88
N GLN A 14 -5.44 -19.64 -17.02
CA GLN A 14 -6.61 -19.71 -17.90
C GLN A 14 -6.77 -21.10 -18.55
N ARG A 15 -5.67 -21.75 -18.90
CA ARG A 15 -5.68 -23.12 -19.45
C ARG A 15 -6.15 -24.14 -18.41
N GLU A 16 -5.69 -23.99 -17.17
CA GLU A 16 -6.01 -24.92 -16.09
C GLU A 16 -7.41 -24.68 -15.48
N MET A 17 -7.85 -23.42 -15.46
CA MET A 17 -9.20 -23.02 -15.02
C MET A 17 -10.29 -23.48 -15.98
N ARG A 18 -9.97 -23.81 -17.24
CA ARG A 18 -10.96 -24.14 -18.28
C ARG A 18 -11.73 -25.44 -18.02
N ASN A 19 -11.18 -26.32 -17.18
CA ASN A 19 -11.79 -27.61 -16.81
C ASN A 19 -12.23 -27.65 -15.34
N LEU A 20 -12.13 -26.51 -14.63
CA LEU A 20 -12.29 -26.43 -13.19
C LEU A 20 -13.72 -26.01 -12.84
N HIS A 21 -14.46 -26.91 -12.21
CA HIS A 21 -15.83 -26.62 -11.78
C HIS A 21 -15.79 -26.09 -10.35
N TRP A 22 -16.38 -24.93 -10.12
CA TRP A 22 -16.40 -24.29 -8.80
C TRP A 22 -16.96 -25.19 -7.69
N MET A 23 -17.94 -26.03 -8.01
CA MET A 23 -18.52 -27.00 -7.09
C MET A 23 -17.48 -27.97 -6.51
N ASP A 24 -16.35 -28.19 -7.19
CA ASP A 24 -15.23 -28.99 -6.70
C ASP A 24 -14.41 -28.23 -5.65
N ILE A 25 -14.21 -26.92 -5.83
CA ILE A 25 -13.52 -26.07 -4.84
C ILE A 25 -14.38 -25.93 -3.57
N ARG A 26 -15.69 -25.68 -3.71
CA ARG A 26 -16.61 -25.59 -2.56
C ARG A 26 -16.65 -26.89 -1.76
N ARG A 27 -16.75 -28.04 -2.45
CA ARG A 27 -16.69 -29.37 -1.81
C ARG A 27 -15.34 -29.62 -1.13
N ALA A 28 -14.23 -29.24 -1.77
CA ALA A 28 -12.91 -29.37 -1.19
C ALA A 28 -12.76 -28.52 0.08
N LEU A 29 -13.29 -27.29 0.08
CA LEU A 29 -13.26 -26.38 1.24
C LEU A 29 -14.13 -26.89 2.40
N ALA A 30 -15.34 -27.41 2.09
CA ALA A 30 -16.24 -27.98 3.08
C ALA A 30 -15.71 -29.28 3.70
N GLY A 31 -14.86 -30.01 3.00
CA GLY A 31 -14.23 -31.24 3.48
C GLY A 31 -13.06 -31.05 4.44
N ILE A 32 -12.65 -29.80 4.73
CA ILE A 32 -11.45 -29.54 5.54
C ILE A 32 -11.75 -29.69 7.04
N PRO A 33 -11.03 -30.55 7.76
CA PRO A 33 -11.20 -30.69 9.20
C PRO A 33 -10.87 -29.40 9.95
N HIS A 34 -11.60 -29.11 11.03
CA HIS A 34 -11.31 -27.96 11.89
C HIS A 34 -9.91 -28.01 12.52
N THR A 35 -9.38 -29.20 12.79
CA THR A 35 -8.01 -29.41 13.28
C THR A 35 -6.97 -28.88 12.29
N THR A 36 -7.16 -29.14 11.00
CA THR A 36 -6.31 -28.64 9.90
C THR A 36 -6.36 -27.12 9.81
N LEU A 37 -7.54 -26.51 9.98
CA LEU A 37 -7.69 -25.04 10.03
C LEU A 37 -6.91 -24.42 11.20
N TRP A 38 -7.00 -25.01 12.40
CA TRP A 38 -6.24 -24.53 13.56
C TRP A 38 -4.73 -24.75 13.41
N ALA A 39 -4.31 -25.85 12.80
CA ALA A 39 -2.90 -26.09 12.49
C ALA A 39 -2.36 -25.03 11.50
N GLY A 40 -3.10 -24.71 10.44
CA GLY A 40 -2.77 -23.63 9.51
C GLY A 40 -2.71 -22.25 10.19
N ALA A 41 -3.65 -21.97 11.09
CA ALA A 41 -3.63 -20.75 11.92
C ALA A 41 -2.38 -20.68 12.80
N GLY A 42 -2.04 -21.79 13.48
CA GLY A 42 -0.86 -21.90 14.34
C GLY A 42 0.44 -21.68 13.56
N MET A 43 0.57 -22.29 12.38
CA MET A 43 1.73 -22.08 11.51
C MET A 43 1.83 -20.65 10.99
N THR A 44 0.69 -19.98 10.75
CA THR A 44 0.65 -18.57 10.37
C THR A 44 1.16 -17.67 11.49
N VAL A 45 0.67 -17.88 12.72
CA VAL A 45 1.12 -17.14 13.90
C VAL A 45 2.61 -17.38 14.15
N LEU A 46 3.06 -18.63 14.03
CA LEU A 46 4.46 -18.99 14.16
C LEU A 46 5.32 -18.28 13.10
N SER A 47 4.94 -18.33 11.82
CA SER A 47 5.66 -17.67 10.74
C SER A 47 5.81 -16.17 11.00
N TYR A 48 4.73 -15.44 11.27
CA TYR A 48 4.81 -14.00 11.57
C TYR A 48 5.58 -13.67 12.86
N THR A 49 5.57 -14.58 13.84
CA THR A 49 6.38 -14.45 15.06
C THR A 49 7.87 -14.58 14.74
N VAL A 50 8.26 -15.60 13.98
CA VAL A 50 9.65 -15.78 13.53
C VAL A 50 10.08 -14.62 12.63
N LEU A 51 9.21 -14.17 11.74
CA LEU A 51 9.44 -13.03 10.86
C LEU A 51 9.70 -11.73 11.63
N SER A 52 9.10 -11.56 12.82
CA SER A 52 9.37 -10.43 13.70
C SER A 52 10.80 -10.39 14.23
N PHE A 53 11.49 -11.53 14.29
CA PHE A 53 12.90 -11.58 14.69
C PHE A 53 13.84 -11.05 13.60
N TYR A 54 13.43 -10.97 12.32
CA TYR A 54 14.26 -10.40 11.25
C TYR A 54 14.66 -8.95 11.59
N ASP A 55 13.66 -8.11 11.83
CA ASP A 55 13.85 -6.70 12.18
C ASP A 55 14.48 -6.54 13.56
N TRP A 56 14.18 -7.42 14.52
CA TRP A 56 14.82 -7.38 15.84
C TRP A 56 16.33 -7.64 15.77
N LEU A 57 16.76 -8.64 14.99
CA LEU A 57 18.18 -8.92 14.73
C LEU A 57 18.81 -7.76 13.94
N ALA A 58 18.10 -7.21 12.95
CA ALA A 58 18.59 -6.09 12.14
C ALA A 58 18.87 -4.83 12.98
N VAL A 59 17.95 -4.47 13.89
CA VAL A 59 18.12 -3.31 14.79
C VAL A 59 19.31 -3.53 15.73
N ARG A 60 19.48 -4.75 16.24
CA ARG A 60 20.63 -5.09 17.10
C ARG A 60 21.95 -5.08 16.33
N GLN A 61 21.94 -5.47 15.06
CA GLN A 61 23.10 -5.47 14.18
C GLN A 61 23.62 -4.06 13.90
N ILE A 62 22.75 -3.06 13.74
CA ILE A 62 23.14 -1.66 13.56
C ILE A 62 23.56 -0.97 14.87
N GLY A 63 23.61 -1.70 16.00
CA GLY A 63 24.05 -1.19 17.30
C GLY A 63 22.97 -0.48 18.12
N HIS A 64 21.71 -0.50 17.69
CA HIS A 64 20.59 0.10 18.42
C HIS A 64 19.85 -0.95 19.27
N THR A 65 19.29 -0.52 20.39
CA THR A 65 18.43 -1.38 21.23
C THR A 65 17.00 -0.86 21.21
N MET A 66 16.07 -1.70 20.76
CA MET A 66 14.64 -1.39 20.80
C MET A 66 13.85 -2.52 21.50
N PRO A 67 12.75 -2.18 22.19
CA PRO A 67 11.83 -3.19 22.72
C PRO A 67 11.31 -4.07 21.59
N PHE A 68 11.30 -5.40 21.80
CA PHE A 68 10.83 -6.37 20.81
C PHE A 68 9.43 -6.06 20.27
N ARG A 69 8.55 -5.49 21.10
CA ARG A 69 7.19 -5.09 20.68
C ARG A 69 7.20 -4.06 19.53
N ARG A 70 8.16 -3.12 19.53
CA ARG A 70 8.27 -2.10 18.47
C ARG A 70 8.81 -2.71 17.18
N THR A 71 9.85 -3.53 17.27
CA THR A 71 10.42 -4.21 16.09
C THR A 71 9.44 -5.22 15.50
N ALA A 72 8.70 -5.96 16.34
CA ALA A 72 7.66 -6.88 15.90
C ALA A 72 6.49 -6.16 15.21
N PHE A 73 6.03 -5.02 15.76
CA PHE A 73 5.01 -4.19 15.12
C PHE A 73 5.48 -3.67 13.75
N ALA A 74 6.71 -3.14 13.68
CA ALA A 74 7.27 -2.64 12.43
C ALA A 74 7.46 -3.75 11.39
N ALA A 75 7.98 -4.90 11.79
CA ALA A 75 8.12 -6.08 10.94
C ALA A 75 6.76 -6.54 10.41
N PHE A 76 5.81 -6.79 11.30
CA PHE A 76 4.47 -7.26 10.94
C PHE A 76 3.80 -6.33 9.94
N CYS A 77 3.69 -5.04 10.26
CA CYS A 77 3.07 -4.06 9.36
C CYS A 77 3.81 -3.93 8.02
N SER A 78 5.15 -3.95 8.05
CA SER A 78 5.95 -3.85 6.83
C SER A 78 5.77 -5.07 5.94
N TYR A 79 5.86 -6.28 6.49
CA TYR A 79 5.78 -7.52 5.72
C TYR A 79 4.37 -7.77 5.20
N VAL A 80 3.33 -7.55 6.01
CA VAL A 80 1.95 -7.71 5.58
C VAL A 80 1.64 -6.82 4.38
N LEU A 81 2.12 -5.56 4.38
CA LEU A 81 1.95 -4.67 3.24
C LEU A 81 2.80 -5.08 2.03
N SER A 82 4.07 -5.44 2.25
CA SER A 82 4.98 -5.97 1.23
C SER A 82 4.38 -7.15 0.46
N HIS A 83 3.76 -8.09 1.18
CA HIS A 83 3.15 -9.27 0.58
C HIS A 83 1.88 -8.93 -0.23
N ASN A 84 1.14 -7.86 0.07
CA ASN A 84 -0.15 -7.58 -0.56
C ASN A 84 -0.11 -6.53 -1.69
N LEU A 85 0.71 -5.47 -1.58
CA LEU A 85 0.59 -4.29 -2.44
C LEU A 85 1.45 -4.31 -3.72
N GLY A 86 2.31 -5.31 -3.91
CA GLY A 86 3.28 -5.33 -5.01
C GLY A 86 4.38 -4.30 -4.87
N PHE A 87 5.39 -4.42 -5.74
CA PHE A 87 6.68 -3.73 -5.56
C PHE A 87 7.14 -3.84 -4.10
N SER A 88 7.15 -5.09 -3.60
CA SER A 88 7.28 -5.45 -2.18
C SER A 88 8.47 -4.78 -1.49
N ALA A 89 9.55 -4.52 -2.25
CA ALA A 89 10.73 -3.79 -1.81
C ALA A 89 10.43 -2.31 -1.45
N ILE A 90 9.53 -1.65 -2.17
CA ILE A 90 9.19 -0.23 -1.98
C ILE A 90 8.15 -0.06 -0.87
N SER A 91 7.08 -0.86 -0.91
CA SER A 91 5.96 -0.75 0.04
C SER A 91 6.38 -1.08 1.47
N GLY A 92 7.17 -2.14 1.69
CA GLY A 92 7.71 -2.46 3.01
C GLY A 92 8.80 -1.50 3.47
N ALA A 93 9.69 -1.06 2.58
CA ALA A 93 10.73 -0.09 2.91
C ALA A 93 10.12 1.21 3.43
N ALA A 94 9.07 1.73 2.78
CA ALA A 94 8.40 2.96 3.21
C ALA A 94 7.89 2.89 4.66
N VAL A 95 7.31 1.75 5.06
CA VAL A 95 6.86 1.53 6.45
C VAL A 95 8.02 1.57 7.43
N ARG A 96 9.12 0.87 7.10
CA ARG A 96 10.32 0.83 7.95
C ARG A 96 10.97 2.19 8.08
N PHE A 97 11.25 2.89 6.96
CA PHE A 97 11.83 4.24 6.96
C PHE A 97 11.08 5.17 7.89
N ARG A 98 9.77 4.98 7.98
CA ARG A 98 8.92 5.85 8.75
C ARG A 98 8.77 5.45 10.22
N LEU A 99 8.46 4.19 10.52
CA LEU A 99 8.34 3.75 11.90
C LEU A 99 9.67 3.90 12.64
N TYR A 100 10.77 3.46 12.02
CA TYR A 100 12.10 3.62 12.59
C TYR A 100 12.57 5.08 12.59
N GLY A 101 12.27 5.85 11.54
CA GLY A 101 12.54 7.29 11.51
C GLY A 101 11.86 8.04 12.66
N ASN A 102 10.58 7.74 12.93
CA ASN A 102 9.81 8.30 14.05
C ASN A 102 10.34 7.86 15.42
N TRP A 103 11.01 6.69 15.50
CA TRP A 103 11.67 6.21 16.72
C TRP A 103 13.13 6.66 16.85
N GLY A 104 13.58 7.58 15.98
CA GLY A 104 14.88 8.25 16.09
C GLY A 104 16.00 7.66 15.23
N LEU A 105 15.72 6.72 14.32
CA LEU A 105 16.74 6.16 13.42
C LEU A 105 16.93 7.05 12.21
N ARG A 106 18.19 7.20 11.81
CA ARG A 106 18.60 7.91 10.60
C ARG A 106 18.19 7.11 9.36
N PRO A 107 17.88 7.76 8.22
CA PRO A 107 17.50 7.04 7.00
C PRO A 107 18.50 5.96 6.59
N LEU A 108 19.80 6.21 6.73
CA LEU A 108 20.83 5.22 6.42
C LEU A 108 20.75 3.97 7.31
N GLU A 109 20.47 4.14 8.59
CA GLU A 109 20.31 3.02 9.54
C GLU A 109 19.09 2.18 9.16
N VAL A 110 18.01 2.82 8.71
CA VAL A 110 16.83 2.09 8.23
C VAL A 110 17.09 1.36 6.92
N ALA A 111 17.86 1.96 6.00
CA ALA A 111 18.30 1.30 4.78
C ALA A 111 19.16 0.06 5.10
N GLN A 112 20.03 0.13 6.12
CA GLN A 112 20.80 -1.01 6.61
C GLN A 112 19.91 -2.10 7.20
N ILE A 113 18.85 -1.74 7.95
CA ILE A 113 17.85 -2.72 8.44
C ILE A 113 17.19 -3.45 7.26
N ILE A 114 16.73 -2.70 6.25
CA ILE A 114 16.08 -3.28 5.06
C ILE A 114 17.05 -4.22 4.33
N ALA A 115 18.28 -3.77 4.09
CA ALA A 115 19.30 -4.58 3.43
C ALA A 115 19.64 -5.85 4.22
N PHE A 116 19.74 -5.74 5.55
CA PHE A 116 19.94 -6.88 6.43
C PHE A 116 18.78 -7.87 6.31
N CYS A 117 17.53 -7.42 6.42
CA CYS A 117 16.35 -8.29 6.30
C CYS A 117 16.24 -8.95 4.92
N SER A 118 16.62 -8.26 3.84
CA SER A 118 16.69 -8.86 2.49
C SER A 118 17.77 -9.94 2.40
N ALA A 119 18.96 -9.68 2.96
CA ALA A 119 20.03 -10.69 3.04
C ALA A 119 19.61 -11.89 3.89
N THR A 120 18.88 -11.67 4.99
CA THR A 120 18.34 -12.71 5.86
C THR A 120 17.52 -13.72 5.07
N TYR A 121 16.56 -13.23 4.28
CA TYR A 121 15.73 -14.06 3.42
C TYR A 121 16.56 -14.88 2.41
N LEU A 122 17.54 -14.25 1.75
CA LEU A 122 18.40 -14.95 0.78
C LEU A 122 19.23 -16.06 1.42
N LEU A 123 19.72 -15.86 2.64
CA LEU A 123 20.48 -16.87 3.38
C LEU A 123 19.59 -18.07 3.74
N GLY A 124 18.39 -17.83 4.26
CA GLY A 124 17.45 -18.91 4.56
C GLY A 124 17.05 -19.68 3.32
N ALA A 125 16.71 -18.97 2.23
CA ALA A 125 16.40 -19.59 0.94
C ALA A 125 17.58 -20.43 0.41
N ALA A 126 18.81 -19.92 0.49
CA ALA A 126 20.00 -20.65 0.05
C ALA A 126 20.23 -21.94 0.85
N VAL A 127 20.04 -21.91 2.17
CA VAL A 127 20.17 -23.11 3.03
C VAL A 127 19.09 -24.14 2.69
N LEU A 128 17.84 -23.72 2.56
CA LEU A 128 16.72 -24.62 2.29
C LEU A 128 16.78 -25.21 0.88
N ILE A 129 16.99 -24.38 -0.15
CA ILE A 129 17.16 -24.85 -1.53
C ILE A 129 18.38 -25.76 -1.61
N GLY A 130 19.51 -25.34 -1.04
CA GLY A 130 20.74 -26.14 -1.05
C GLY A 130 20.57 -27.47 -0.32
N GLY A 131 19.82 -27.50 0.78
CA GLY A 131 19.48 -28.71 1.50
C GLY A 131 18.65 -29.67 0.64
N VAL A 132 17.57 -29.19 0.01
CA VAL A 132 16.75 -30.06 -0.85
C VAL A 132 17.55 -30.58 -2.05
N LEU A 133 18.39 -29.74 -2.68
CA LEU A 133 19.27 -30.16 -3.79
C LEU A 133 20.39 -31.13 -3.40
N LEU A 134 20.71 -31.26 -2.11
CA LEU A 134 21.70 -32.22 -1.60
C LEU A 134 21.04 -33.53 -1.17
N TRP A 135 19.90 -33.47 -0.50
CA TRP A 135 19.23 -34.65 0.09
C TRP A 135 18.19 -35.30 -0.82
N GLU A 136 17.43 -34.52 -1.59
CA GLU A 136 16.33 -35.03 -2.43
C GLU A 136 16.38 -34.47 -3.87
N PRO A 137 17.47 -34.66 -4.64
CA PRO A 137 17.64 -33.97 -5.92
C PRO A 137 16.74 -34.52 -7.02
N GLU A 138 16.29 -35.78 -6.87
CA GLU A 138 15.37 -36.46 -7.79
C GLU A 138 13.95 -35.90 -7.73
N MET A 139 13.61 -35.22 -6.63
CA MET A 139 12.24 -34.80 -6.32
C MET A 139 11.90 -33.40 -6.86
N VAL A 140 12.86 -32.69 -7.48
CA VAL A 140 12.61 -31.37 -8.09
C VAL A 140 11.97 -31.55 -9.48
N PRO A 141 10.68 -31.20 -9.66
CA PRO A 141 9.99 -31.43 -10.94
C PRO A 141 10.64 -30.63 -12.07
N VAL A 142 10.61 -31.17 -13.30
CA VAL A 142 11.10 -30.55 -14.55
C VAL A 142 12.63 -30.35 -14.66
N VAL A 143 13.30 -29.96 -13.58
CA VAL A 143 14.75 -29.68 -13.54
C VAL A 143 15.54 -30.92 -13.13
N GLY A 144 15.06 -31.68 -12.13
CA GLY A 144 15.67 -32.92 -11.65
C GLY A 144 15.73 -34.03 -12.72
N ALA A 145 14.74 -34.04 -13.61
CA ALA A 145 14.67 -35.03 -14.71
C ALA A 145 15.56 -34.69 -15.91
N ARG A 146 16.07 -33.45 -16.03
CA ARG A 146 16.84 -32.99 -17.20
C ARG A 146 18.32 -32.72 -16.88
N LEU A 147 18.65 -32.45 -15.63
CA LEU A 147 20.02 -32.18 -15.20
C LEU A 147 20.63 -33.39 -14.49
N PRO A 148 21.93 -33.67 -14.72
CA PRO A 148 22.64 -34.69 -13.95
C PRO A 148 22.59 -34.39 -12.46
N HIS A 149 22.37 -35.42 -11.65
CA HIS A 149 22.28 -35.32 -10.18
C HIS A 149 23.51 -34.61 -9.56
N LEU A 150 24.70 -34.87 -10.12
CA LEU A 150 25.96 -34.20 -9.76
C LEU A 150 25.90 -32.67 -9.89
N VAL A 151 25.22 -32.14 -10.90
CA VAL A 151 25.10 -30.69 -11.12
C VAL A 151 24.21 -30.07 -10.04
N LEU A 152 23.12 -30.74 -9.70
CA LEU A 152 22.20 -30.28 -8.64
C LEU A 152 22.87 -30.29 -7.27
N GLN A 153 23.59 -31.36 -6.95
CA GLN A 153 24.38 -31.44 -5.72
C GLN A 153 25.50 -30.40 -5.69
N ALA A 154 26.19 -30.14 -6.80
CA ALA A 154 27.21 -29.10 -6.88
C ALA A 154 26.63 -27.70 -6.63
N ILE A 155 25.43 -27.41 -7.17
CA ILE A 155 24.72 -26.15 -6.89
C ILE A 155 24.33 -26.07 -5.41
N GLY A 156 23.79 -27.15 -4.84
CA GLY A 156 23.44 -27.19 -3.42
C GLY A 156 24.64 -26.97 -2.50
N LEU A 157 25.78 -27.59 -2.82
CA LEU A 157 27.04 -27.42 -2.11
C LEU A 157 27.58 -26.00 -2.25
N LEU A 158 27.44 -25.37 -3.43
CA LEU A 158 27.83 -23.98 -3.67
C LEU A 158 26.98 -23.01 -2.86
N LEU A 159 25.67 -23.22 -2.74
CA LEU A 159 24.79 -22.41 -1.90
C LEU A 159 25.17 -22.52 -0.41
N TRP A 160 25.38 -23.74 0.09
CA TRP A 160 25.84 -23.97 1.46
C TRP A 160 27.24 -23.38 1.70
N GLY A 161 28.14 -23.51 0.72
CA GLY A 161 29.48 -22.90 0.75
C GLY A 161 29.41 -21.38 0.82
N GLY A 162 28.51 -20.74 0.08
CA GLY A 162 28.27 -19.29 0.14
C GLY A 162 27.77 -18.84 1.52
N VAL A 163 26.82 -19.56 2.11
CA VAL A 163 26.33 -19.30 3.48
C VAL A 163 27.44 -19.51 4.51
N GLY A 164 28.21 -20.60 4.38
CA GLY A 164 29.36 -20.89 5.26
C GLY A 164 30.44 -19.82 5.16
N LEU A 165 30.75 -19.34 3.96
CA LEU A 165 31.68 -18.24 3.73
C LEU A 165 31.18 -16.95 4.37
N TYR A 166 29.90 -16.62 4.23
CA TYR A 166 29.29 -15.45 4.86
C TYR A 166 29.43 -15.49 6.40
N ILE A 167 29.11 -16.63 7.01
CA ILE A 167 29.26 -16.83 8.47
C ILE A 167 30.74 -16.72 8.90
N LEU A 168 31.67 -17.26 8.11
CA LEU A 168 33.10 -17.22 8.40
C LEU A 168 33.67 -15.80 8.23
N MET A 169 33.22 -15.05 7.22
CA MET A 169 33.61 -13.66 7.01
C MET A 169 33.23 -12.80 8.22
N GLY A 170 32.10 -13.08 8.87
CA GLY A 170 31.70 -12.44 10.13
C GLY A 170 32.63 -12.67 11.33
N ARG A 171 33.66 -13.54 11.22
CA ARG A 171 34.74 -13.66 12.21
C ARG A 171 35.95 -12.78 11.93
N ARG A 172 36.15 -12.37 10.67
CA ARG A 172 37.36 -11.67 10.21
C ARG A 172 37.09 -10.22 9.81
N LEU A 173 35.86 -9.91 9.42
CA LEU A 173 35.45 -8.59 8.95
C LEU A 173 34.40 -8.03 9.91
N ASN A 174 34.76 -6.97 10.64
CA ASN A 174 33.82 -6.22 11.47
C ASN A 174 33.19 -5.08 10.68
N GLU A 175 33.99 -4.36 9.90
CA GLU A 175 33.56 -3.21 9.10
C GLU A 175 34.22 -3.26 7.72
N VAL A 176 33.43 -3.04 6.68
CA VAL A 176 33.92 -2.86 5.31
C VAL A 176 33.55 -1.45 4.87
N THR A 177 34.55 -0.62 4.66
CA THR A 177 34.37 0.73 4.12
C THR A 177 34.35 0.68 2.60
N LEU A 178 33.16 0.73 2.00
CA LEU A 178 32.98 0.84 0.55
C LEU A 178 32.78 2.31 0.19
N TRP A 179 33.86 2.94 -0.29
CA TRP A 179 33.92 4.35 -0.68
C TRP A 179 33.62 5.34 0.46
N ARG A 180 32.35 5.74 0.65
CA ARG A 180 31.89 6.61 1.75
C ARG A 180 31.02 5.89 2.77
N TRP A 181 30.74 4.60 2.57
CA TRP A 181 29.80 3.82 3.37
C TRP A 181 30.54 2.79 4.22
N THR A 182 30.38 2.87 5.53
CA THR A 182 30.83 1.85 6.48
C THR A 182 29.74 0.80 6.63
N ILE A 183 29.92 -0.37 6.04
CA ILE A 183 29.00 -1.51 6.20
C ILE A 183 29.54 -2.39 7.32
N THR A 184 28.83 -2.45 8.44
CA THR A 184 29.13 -3.37 9.55
C THR A 184 28.73 -4.78 9.14
N PHE A 185 29.69 -5.71 9.11
CA PHE A 185 29.38 -7.12 8.87
C PHE A 185 28.81 -7.75 10.15
N PRO A 186 27.82 -8.66 10.04
CA PRO A 186 27.32 -9.37 11.20
C PRO A 186 28.39 -10.30 11.76
N SER A 187 28.45 -10.36 13.09
CA SER A 187 29.27 -11.35 13.79
C SER A 187 28.81 -12.76 13.39
N SER A 188 29.70 -13.75 13.49
CA SER A 188 29.34 -15.12 13.10
C SER A 188 28.13 -15.67 13.86
N SER A 189 27.93 -15.28 15.13
CA SER A 189 26.75 -15.67 15.89
C SER A 189 25.47 -15.01 15.38
N MET A 190 25.55 -13.73 14.99
CA MET A 190 24.43 -13.01 14.36
C MET A 190 24.09 -13.61 12.99
N ALA A 191 25.10 -13.93 12.17
CA ALA A 191 24.89 -14.55 10.87
C ALA A 191 24.21 -15.93 11.00
N VAL A 192 24.62 -16.76 11.97
CA VAL A 192 23.93 -18.04 12.26
C VAL A 192 22.49 -17.80 12.70
N ALA A 193 22.26 -16.87 13.63
CA ALA A 193 20.90 -16.55 14.09
C ALA A 193 20.02 -16.06 12.92
N GLN A 194 20.56 -15.20 12.06
CA GLN A 194 19.93 -14.68 10.85
C GLN A 194 19.54 -15.82 9.91
N THR A 195 20.45 -16.75 9.63
CA THR A 195 20.17 -17.91 8.76
C THR A 195 19.13 -18.84 9.35
N VAL A 196 19.23 -19.17 10.65
CA VAL A 196 18.28 -20.09 11.32
C VAL A 196 16.88 -19.48 11.39
N VAL A 197 16.76 -18.22 11.77
CA VAL A 197 15.48 -17.51 11.82
C VAL A 197 14.84 -17.47 10.43
N SER A 198 15.64 -17.22 9.38
CA SER A 198 15.10 -17.21 8.03
C SER A 198 14.64 -18.58 7.53
N ALA A 199 15.45 -19.61 7.74
CA ALA A 199 15.08 -20.98 7.38
C ALA A 199 13.82 -21.44 8.11
N ALA A 200 13.70 -21.12 9.40
CA ALA A 200 12.52 -21.44 10.20
C ALA A 200 11.27 -20.71 9.73
N GLU A 201 11.38 -19.43 9.35
CA GLU A 201 10.25 -18.66 8.82
C GLU A 201 9.79 -19.21 7.47
N VAL A 202 10.69 -19.40 6.51
CA VAL A 202 10.33 -19.92 5.18
C VAL A 202 9.72 -21.32 5.28
N ALA A 203 10.28 -22.17 6.15
CA ALA A 203 9.71 -23.49 6.45
C ALA A 203 8.29 -23.36 7.03
N ALA A 204 8.12 -22.53 8.06
CA ALA A 204 6.81 -22.32 8.68
C ALA A 204 5.77 -21.80 7.66
N THR A 205 6.17 -20.86 6.79
CA THR A 205 5.31 -20.30 5.76
C THR A 205 4.91 -21.34 4.72
N ALA A 206 5.83 -22.19 4.27
CA ALA A 206 5.52 -23.31 3.37
C ALA A 206 4.56 -24.32 4.03
N ALA A 207 4.74 -24.60 5.32
CA ALA A 207 3.89 -25.55 6.04
C ALA A 207 2.42 -25.13 6.06
N ILE A 208 2.12 -23.82 6.05
CA ILE A 208 0.75 -23.32 5.98
C ILE A 208 0.03 -23.92 4.77
N ALA A 209 0.65 -23.87 3.58
CA ALA A 209 0.05 -24.42 2.36
C ALA A 209 0.07 -25.96 2.34
N TYR A 210 1.16 -26.58 2.84
CA TYR A 210 1.31 -28.03 2.86
C TYR A 210 0.23 -28.74 3.68
N ILE A 211 -0.15 -28.18 4.83
CA ILE A 211 -1.16 -28.75 5.73
C ILE A 211 -2.54 -28.90 5.05
N PHE A 212 -2.83 -28.08 4.02
CA PHE A 212 -4.09 -28.15 3.28
C PHE A 212 -4.01 -28.99 2.01
N LEU A 213 -2.82 -29.51 1.67
CA LEU A 213 -2.69 -30.46 0.57
C LEU A 213 -3.06 -31.87 1.06
N PRO A 214 -3.81 -32.63 0.26
CA PRO A 214 -4.05 -34.03 0.56
C PRO A 214 -2.78 -34.84 0.36
N ASP A 215 -2.66 -35.94 1.11
CA ASP A 215 -1.55 -36.87 0.98
C ASP A 215 -1.45 -37.39 -0.46
N ALA A 216 -0.28 -37.21 -1.08
CA ALA A 216 0.03 -37.69 -2.41
C ALA A 216 1.33 -38.51 -2.38
N PRO A 217 1.38 -39.68 -3.05
CA PRO A 217 2.59 -40.50 -3.11
C PRO A 217 3.77 -39.69 -3.69
N GLY A 218 4.90 -39.69 -2.98
CA GLY A 218 6.08 -38.94 -3.40
C GLY A 218 6.04 -37.43 -3.13
N LEU A 219 4.98 -36.89 -2.50
CA LEU A 219 4.93 -35.49 -2.09
C LEU A 219 5.18 -35.35 -0.58
N GLY A 220 6.44 -35.45 -0.18
CA GLY A 220 6.88 -35.11 1.17
C GLY A 220 6.94 -33.60 1.41
N TYR A 221 7.03 -33.19 2.68
CA TYR A 221 7.18 -31.78 3.05
C TYR A 221 8.45 -31.14 2.46
N GLY A 222 9.57 -31.87 2.38
CA GLY A 222 10.82 -31.37 1.78
C GLY A 222 10.67 -30.99 0.31
N VAL A 223 10.00 -31.85 -0.46
CA VAL A 223 9.65 -31.61 -1.87
C VAL A 223 8.75 -30.39 -2.00
N PHE A 224 7.68 -30.33 -1.19
CA PHE A 224 6.78 -29.19 -1.19
C PHE A 224 7.51 -27.89 -0.84
N LEU A 225 8.42 -27.93 0.13
CA LEU A 225 9.23 -26.77 0.53
C LEU A 225 10.07 -26.24 -0.64
N ALA A 226 10.71 -27.12 -1.42
CA ALA A 226 11.43 -26.71 -2.62
C ALA A 226 10.51 -26.11 -3.68
N ILE A 227 9.36 -26.74 -3.94
CA ILE A 227 8.35 -26.22 -4.87
C ILE A 227 7.88 -24.82 -4.43
N TYR A 228 7.61 -24.65 -3.13
CA TYR A 228 7.20 -23.38 -2.54
C TYR A 228 8.26 -22.30 -2.71
N ILE A 229 9.52 -22.57 -2.37
CA ILE A 229 10.60 -21.59 -2.48
C ILE A 229 10.83 -21.21 -3.94
N ALA A 230 10.83 -22.17 -4.87
CA ALA A 230 10.96 -21.90 -6.30
C ALA A 230 9.83 -20.99 -6.81
N SER A 231 8.59 -21.32 -6.43
CA SER A 231 7.38 -20.56 -6.82
C SER A 231 7.39 -19.15 -6.22
N TYR A 232 7.76 -19.02 -4.94
CA TYR A 232 7.82 -17.72 -4.26
C TYR A 232 8.95 -16.85 -4.81
N THR A 233 10.11 -17.43 -5.09
CA THR A 233 11.24 -16.72 -5.73
C THR A 233 10.85 -16.22 -7.12
N ALA A 234 10.15 -17.05 -7.92
CA ALA A 234 9.64 -16.64 -9.22
C ALA A 234 8.65 -15.46 -9.09
N GLY A 235 7.75 -15.50 -8.10
CA GLY A 235 6.84 -14.41 -7.78
C GLY A 235 7.57 -13.11 -7.39
N LEU A 236 8.61 -13.19 -6.56
CA LEU A 236 9.44 -12.05 -6.18
C LEU A 236 10.15 -11.42 -7.38
N VAL A 237 10.79 -12.24 -8.22
CA VAL A 237 11.50 -11.78 -9.43
C VAL A 237 10.53 -11.10 -10.41
N ALA A 238 9.30 -11.59 -10.50
CA ALA A 238 8.29 -10.98 -11.37
C ALA A 238 7.82 -9.60 -10.88
N SER A 239 8.04 -9.26 -9.59
CA SER A 239 7.61 -8.00 -8.96
C SER A 239 6.11 -7.69 -9.10
N VAL A 240 5.29 -8.73 -9.33
CA VAL A 240 3.83 -8.62 -9.47
C VAL A 240 3.19 -8.47 -8.08
N PRO A 241 2.19 -7.60 -7.90
CA PRO A 241 1.42 -7.51 -6.65
C PRO A 241 0.90 -8.85 -6.15
N GLY A 242 1.23 -9.18 -4.89
CA GLY A 242 0.86 -10.47 -4.28
C GLY A 242 1.46 -11.71 -4.92
N GLY A 243 2.44 -11.55 -5.83
CA GLY A 243 2.90 -12.63 -6.71
C GLY A 243 1.78 -13.25 -7.54
N LEU A 244 0.66 -12.52 -7.72
CA LEU A 244 -0.57 -13.03 -8.31
C LEU A 244 -0.30 -13.58 -9.71
N GLY A 245 -0.76 -14.80 -9.97
CA GLY A 245 -0.54 -15.52 -11.21
C GLY A 245 0.83 -16.22 -11.27
N VAL A 246 1.94 -15.53 -10.99
CA VAL A 246 3.29 -16.14 -11.17
C VAL A 246 3.59 -17.19 -10.10
N PHE A 247 3.33 -16.87 -8.84
CA PHE A 247 3.44 -17.84 -7.74
C PHE A 247 2.44 -18.99 -7.95
N ASP A 248 1.19 -18.64 -8.26
CA ASP A 248 0.10 -19.61 -8.38
C ASP A 248 0.35 -20.56 -9.56
N GLY A 249 0.74 -20.01 -10.71
CA GLY A 249 1.06 -20.77 -11.91
C GLY A 249 2.29 -21.66 -11.73
N ALA A 250 3.34 -21.18 -11.06
CA ALA A 250 4.51 -22.00 -10.73
C ALA A 250 4.15 -23.17 -9.82
N MET A 251 3.32 -22.91 -8.79
CA MET A 251 2.83 -23.93 -7.86
C MET A 251 1.94 -24.95 -8.59
N MET A 252 1.04 -24.50 -9.47
CA MET A 252 0.17 -25.36 -10.27
C MET A 252 0.96 -26.24 -11.24
N LEU A 253 1.97 -25.68 -11.92
CA LEU A 253 2.84 -26.44 -12.82
C LEU A 253 3.65 -27.51 -12.07
N ALA A 254 4.20 -27.17 -10.90
CA ALA A 254 5.03 -28.10 -10.13
C ALA A 254 4.20 -29.21 -9.48
N LEU A 255 3.07 -28.85 -8.84
CA LEU A 255 2.20 -29.82 -8.17
C LEU A 255 1.28 -30.61 -9.11
N GLY A 256 1.09 -30.15 -10.35
CA GLY A 256 0.21 -30.81 -11.33
C GLY A 256 0.63 -32.25 -11.66
N SER A 257 1.87 -32.63 -11.38
CA SER A 257 2.37 -34.01 -11.49
C SER A 257 1.92 -34.92 -10.33
N TYR A 258 1.56 -34.36 -9.18
CA TYR A 258 1.18 -35.10 -7.97
C TYR A 258 -0.33 -35.14 -7.75
N MET A 259 -1.04 -34.09 -8.15
CA MET A 259 -2.46 -33.95 -7.85
C MET A 259 -3.19 -33.06 -8.86
N PRO A 260 -4.52 -33.21 -8.99
CA PRO A 260 -5.31 -32.42 -9.92
C PRO A 260 -5.41 -30.95 -9.49
N ALA A 261 -5.49 -30.06 -10.47
CA ALA A 261 -5.54 -28.60 -10.29
C ALA A 261 -6.53 -28.05 -9.26
N PRO A 262 -7.77 -28.57 -9.10
CA PRO A 262 -8.71 -28.04 -8.12
C PRO A 262 -8.19 -28.08 -6.68
N ARG A 263 -7.44 -29.13 -6.33
CA ARG A 263 -6.85 -29.30 -4.99
C ARG A 263 -5.72 -28.31 -4.75
N ILE A 264 -4.88 -28.08 -5.76
CA ILE A 264 -3.78 -27.11 -5.71
C ILE A 264 -4.33 -25.69 -5.54
N ILE A 265 -5.33 -25.32 -6.34
CA ILE A 265 -5.98 -24.01 -6.26
C ILE A 265 -6.62 -23.82 -4.88
N THR A 266 -7.29 -24.85 -4.35
CA THR A 266 -7.87 -24.80 -2.99
C THR A 266 -6.80 -24.51 -1.93
N ALA A 267 -5.67 -25.21 -1.96
CA ALA A 267 -4.56 -24.98 -1.04
C ALA A 267 -3.96 -23.57 -1.19
N ILE A 268 -3.79 -23.08 -2.42
CA ILE A 268 -3.30 -21.72 -2.72
C ILE A 268 -4.25 -20.66 -2.15
N LEU A 269 -5.56 -20.82 -2.35
CA LEU A 269 -6.57 -19.86 -1.86
C LEU A 269 -6.56 -19.80 -0.33
N ILE A 270 -6.49 -20.95 0.34
CA ILE A 270 -6.42 -21.02 1.80
C ILE A 270 -5.11 -20.41 2.29
N PHE A 271 -3.98 -20.75 1.67
CA PHE A 271 -2.69 -20.14 1.98
C PHE A 271 -2.74 -18.61 1.88
N ARG A 272 -3.37 -18.06 0.83
CA ARG A 272 -3.57 -16.62 0.68
C ARG A 272 -4.47 -16.04 1.75
N LEU A 273 -5.54 -16.74 2.12
CA LEU A 273 -6.42 -16.31 3.22
C LEU A 273 -5.63 -16.17 4.54
N PHE A 274 -4.87 -17.20 4.91
CA PHE A 274 -4.13 -17.25 6.16
C PHE A 274 -2.91 -16.33 6.17
N TYR A 275 -2.10 -16.31 5.10
CA TYR A 275 -0.81 -15.62 5.11
C TYR A 275 -0.88 -14.19 4.58
N TYR A 276 -1.86 -13.84 3.74
CA TYR A 276 -1.95 -12.51 3.11
C TYR A 276 -3.14 -11.71 3.65
N ILE A 277 -4.33 -12.30 3.63
CA ILE A 277 -5.59 -11.58 3.86
C ILE A 277 -5.83 -11.33 5.35
N ILE A 278 -5.91 -12.37 6.17
CA ILE A 278 -6.19 -12.23 7.61
C ILE A 278 -5.16 -11.30 8.28
N PRO A 279 -3.84 -11.45 8.04
CA PRO A 279 -2.84 -10.55 8.60
C PRO A 279 -2.99 -9.09 8.16
N LEU A 280 -3.46 -8.84 6.93
CA LEU A 280 -3.75 -7.48 6.43
C LEU A 280 -4.81 -6.78 7.28
N PHE A 281 -5.89 -7.48 7.61
CA PHE A 281 -6.93 -6.96 8.48
C PHE A 281 -6.42 -6.73 9.90
N ILE A 282 -5.65 -7.68 10.44
CA ILE A 282 -5.05 -7.54 11.77
C ILE A 282 -4.13 -6.31 11.80
N ALA A 283 -3.28 -6.12 10.79
CA ALA A 283 -2.40 -4.96 10.68
C ALA A 283 -3.20 -3.65 10.60
N GLY A 284 -4.30 -3.63 9.84
CA GLY A 284 -5.21 -2.50 9.77
C GLY A 284 -5.87 -2.16 11.10
N VAL A 285 -6.36 -3.17 11.84
CA VAL A 285 -6.95 -3.00 13.18
C VAL A 285 -5.91 -2.50 14.18
N MET A 286 -4.71 -3.09 14.19
CA MET A 286 -3.62 -2.66 15.09
C MET A 286 -3.25 -1.19 14.85
N PHE A 287 -3.23 -0.77 13.58
CA PHE A 287 -2.90 0.60 13.21
C PHE A 287 -4.03 1.60 13.53
N ALA A 288 -5.27 1.23 13.23
CA ALA A 288 -6.44 2.01 13.63
C ALA A 288 -6.52 2.17 15.15
N GLY A 289 -6.26 1.10 15.91
CA GLY A 289 -6.16 1.13 17.36
C GLY A 289 -5.07 2.11 17.84
N HIS A 290 -3.86 2.03 17.28
CA HIS A 290 -2.75 2.92 17.63
C HIS A 290 -3.12 4.41 17.47
N GLU A 291 -3.76 4.76 16.35
CA GLU A 291 -4.25 6.12 16.09
C GLU A 291 -5.33 6.55 17.09
N LEU A 292 -6.31 5.69 17.40
CA LEU A 292 -7.38 6.03 18.34
C LEU A 292 -6.84 6.29 19.76
N PHE A 293 -5.86 5.52 20.21
CA PHE A 293 -5.20 5.75 21.49
C PHE A 293 -4.43 7.07 21.51
N LEU A 294 -3.65 7.37 20.47
CA LEU A 294 -2.93 8.64 20.34
C LEU A 294 -3.87 9.85 20.28
N ARG A 295 -5.03 9.73 19.62
CA ARG A 295 -6.08 10.76 19.61
C ARG A 295 -6.70 10.95 20.99
N GLY A 296 -6.96 9.87 21.73
CA GLY A 296 -7.47 9.92 23.09
C GLY A 296 -6.56 10.74 24.01
N ASP A 297 -5.26 10.44 23.99
CA ASP A 297 -4.26 11.16 24.79
C ASP A 297 -4.14 12.62 24.37
N ALA A 298 -4.14 12.91 23.07
CA ALA A 298 -4.09 14.28 22.56
C ALA A 298 -5.31 15.13 22.95
N VAL A 299 -6.52 14.55 22.97
CA VAL A 299 -7.76 15.23 23.38
C VAL A 299 -7.79 15.45 24.89
N LEU A 300 -7.37 14.48 25.70
CA LEU A 300 -7.26 14.59 27.15
C LEU A 300 -6.22 15.67 27.54
N LEU A 301 -5.08 15.71 26.86
CA LEU A 301 -4.04 16.71 27.07
C LEU A 301 -4.44 18.11 26.56
N SER A 302 -5.23 18.20 25.48
CA SER A 302 -5.74 19.47 24.98
C SER A 302 -6.83 20.05 25.87
N ARG A 303 -7.66 19.21 26.49
CA ARG A 303 -8.61 19.64 27.53
C ARG A 303 -7.89 20.17 28.78
N LYS A 304 -6.79 19.54 29.20
CA LYS A 304 -5.93 20.06 30.29
C LYS A 304 -5.24 21.37 29.91
N ALA A 305 -4.79 21.51 28.66
CA ALA A 305 -4.15 22.75 28.18
C ALA A 305 -5.15 23.91 27.99
N ALA A 306 -6.40 23.62 27.62
CA ALA A 306 -7.47 24.61 27.49
C ALA A 306 -7.96 25.16 28.85
N GLN A 307 -7.58 24.53 29.96
CA GLN A 307 -7.80 25.05 31.32
C GLN A 307 -6.69 26.01 31.78
N GLY A 308 -5.63 26.22 30.98
CA GLY A 308 -4.57 27.20 31.25
C GLY A 308 -4.72 28.48 30.41
N THR A 309 -4.35 29.61 30.99
CA THR A 309 -4.36 30.95 30.36
C THR A 309 -3.53 30.95 29.06
N PRO A 310 -4.00 31.56 27.95
CA PRO A 310 -3.26 31.58 26.69
C PRO A 310 -2.03 32.49 26.80
N VAL A 311 -0.83 31.88 26.80
CA VAL A 311 0.45 32.60 26.71
C VAL A 311 0.73 32.94 25.24
N ARG A 312 0.94 34.23 24.94
CA ARG A 312 1.55 34.70 23.68
C ARG A 312 3.04 34.38 23.72
N GLY A 313 3.50 33.51 22.83
CA GLY A 313 4.90 33.13 22.65
C GLY A 313 5.06 32.01 21.60
N PRO A 314 6.24 31.82 21.00
CA PRO A 314 6.47 30.78 20.00
C PRO A 314 6.28 29.41 20.65
N ARG A 315 5.26 28.67 20.20
CA ARG A 315 4.96 27.34 20.72
C ARG A 315 6.04 26.37 20.23
N THR A 316 6.81 25.82 21.16
CA THR A 316 7.69 24.68 20.89
C THR A 316 6.87 23.50 20.37
N MET A 317 7.29 22.96 19.24
CA MET A 317 6.66 21.87 18.51
C MET A 317 6.35 20.65 19.40
N ARG A 318 5.13 20.11 19.31
CA ARG A 318 4.82 18.77 19.83
C ARG A 318 5.26 17.72 18.80
N PRO A 319 5.98 16.65 19.20
CA PRO A 319 6.37 15.53 18.34
C PRO A 319 5.20 14.82 17.62
N SER A 320 3.95 15.09 18.03
CA SER A 320 2.74 14.38 17.59
C SER A 320 2.23 14.74 16.18
N VAL A 321 2.71 15.80 15.54
CA VAL A 321 2.19 16.22 14.22
C VAL A 321 2.77 15.37 13.08
N VAL A 322 4.05 15.03 13.17
CA VAL A 322 4.73 14.14 12.19
C VAL A 322 4.20 12.70 12.29
N ILE A 323 3.85 12.26 13.51
CA ILE A 323 3.19 10.96 13.78
C ILE A 323 1.83 10.88 13.06
N ARG A 324 1.07 11.98 13.02
CA ARG A 324 -0.28 12.04 12.44
C ARG A 324 -0.32 12.04 10.91
N GLU A 325 0.65 12.68 10.24
CA GLU A 325 0.75 12.64 8.77
C GLU A 325 1.32 11.32 8.27
N SER A 326 2.24 10.76 9.05
CA SER A 326 2.59 9.36 8.95
C SER A 326 1.31 8.51 8.93
N GLU A 327 0.56 8.45 10.02
CA GLU A 327 -0.56 7.50 10.13
C GLU A 327 -1.58 7.58 8.98
N ALA A 328 -1.70 8.74 8.34
CA ALA A 328 -2.45 8.94 7.11
C ALA A 328 -1.91 8.19 5.86
N ASP A 329 -0.60 7.98 5.65
CA ASP A 329 -0.14 7.21 4.48
C ASP A 329 -0.30 5.70 4.62
N PHE A 330 -0.02 5.17 5.79
CA PHE A 330 -0.19 3.74 6.05
C PHE A 330 -1.67 3.36 6.05
N SER A 331 -2.52 4.17 6.70
CA SER A 331 -3.98 3.95 6.69
C SER A 331 -4.54 4.01 5.28
N VAL A 332 -4.05 4.92 4.42
CA VAL A 332 -4.45 4.97 3.01
C VAL A 332 -3.98 3.74 2.22
N ALA A 333 -2.76 3.25 2.46
CA ALA A 333 -2.25 2.05 1.79
C ALA A 333 -3.04 0.79 2.21
N VAL A 334 -3.29 0.61 3.51
CA VAL A 334 -4.13 -0.48 4.04
C VAL A 334 -5.56 -0.36 3.52
N ALA A 335 -6.15 0.85 3.57
CA ALA A 335 -7.49 1.10 3.04
C ALA A 335 -7.59 0.73 1.56
N THR A 336 -6.61 1.14 0.76
CA THR A 336 -6.52 0.82 -0.67
C THR A 336 -6.49 -0.69 -0.89
N GLY A 337 -5.62 -1.40 -0.18
CA GLY A 337 -5.49 -2.86 -0.28
C GLY A 337 -6.77 -3.58 0.18
N ALA A 338 -7.32 -3.22 1.33
CA ALA A 338 -8.51 -3.82 1.90
C ALA A 338 -9.77 -3.56 1.05
N VAL A 339 -9.91 -2.36 0.48
CA VAL A 339 -11.01 -2.00 -0.42
C VAL A 339 -10.91 -2.75 -1.74
N SER A 340 -9.72 -2.82 -2.34
CA SER A 340 -9.49 -3.61 -3.56
C SER A 340 -9.78 -5.09 -3.32
N LEU A 341 -9.41 -5.61 -2.15
CA LEU A 341 -9.68 -7.00 -1.77
C LEU A 341 -11.18 -7.24 -1.58
N CYS A 342 -11.89 -6.37 -0.86
CA CYS A 342 -13.35 -6.44 -0.76
C CYS A 342 -13.99 -6.41 -2.15
N GLY A 343 -13.53 -5.53 -3.04
CA GLY A 343 -14.02 -5.50 -4.42
C GLY A 343 -13.82 -6.83 -5.16
N GLY A 344 -12.63 -7.43 -5.04
CA GLY A 344 -12.34 -8.75 -5.59
C GLY A 344 -13.18 -9.87 -4.99
N VAL A 345 -13.40 -9.84 -3.67
CA VAL A 345 -14.26 -10.81 -2.95
C VAL A 345 -15.71 -10.69 -3.41
N LEU A 346 -16.25 -9.48 -3.60
CA LEU A 346 -17.61 -9.29 -4.11
C LEU A 346 -17.77 -9.83 -5.54
N ILE A 347 -16.79 -9.57 -6.41
CA ILE A 347 -16.78 -10.14 -7.77
C ILE A 347 -16.71 -11.67 -7.69
N ALA A 348 -15.80 -12.21 -6.87
CA ALA A 348 -15.70 -13.64 -6.66
C ALA A 348 -17.04 -14.21 -6.16
N LEU A 349 -17.67 -13.61 -5.16
CA LEU A 349 -18.96 -14.05 -4.63
C LEU A 349 -20.05 -14.17 -5.69
N THR A 350 -20.08 -13.27 -6.67
CA THR A 350 -21.04 -13.35 -7.79
C THR A 350 -20.73 -14.45 -8.80
N ILE A 351 -19.48 -14.94 -8.82
CA ILE A 351 -19.03 -16.07 -9.66
C ILE A 351 -19.24 -17.40 -8.91
N LEU A 352 -19.02 -17.37 -7.59
CA LEU A 352 -18.85 -18.54 -6.75
C LEU A 352 -20.15 -19.00 -6.06
N ASP A 353 -21.24 -18.24 -6.07
CA ASP A 353 -22.49 -18.72 -5.49
C ASP A 353 -23.70 -18.10 -6.19
N PRO A 354 -23.91 -18.38 -7.50
CA PRO A 354 -25.05 -17.81 -8.21
C PRO A 354 -26.35 -18.22 -7.50
N GLU A 355 -27.21 -17.23 -7.21
CA GLU A 355 -28.57 -17.38 -6.67
C GLU A 355 -28.76 -17.98 -5.27
N THR A 356 -28.69 -17.12 -4.25
CA THR A 356 -29.55 -17.22 -3.06
C THR A 356 -29.90 -15.81 -2.60
N TRP A 357 -31.16 -15.39 -2.69
CA TRP A 357 -31.65 -14.12 -2.10
C TRP A 357 -32.63 -14.41 -0.96
N ASP A 358 -32.27 -15.41 -0.16
CA ASP A 358 -33.15 -16.07 0.81
C ASP A 358 -33.70 -15.12 1.87
N ASN A 359 -32.93 -14.09 2.23
CA ASN A 359 -33.32 -13.10 3.24
C ASN A 359 -34.05 -11.87 2.65
N ALA A 360 -34.19 -11.78 1.33
CA ALA A 360 -34.94 -10.69 0.70
C ALA A 360 -36.45 -10.97 0.75
N ALA A 361 -37.23 -10.05 1.30
CA ALA A 361 -38.68 -10.22 1.49
C ALA A 361 -39.53 -9.54 0.39
N GLY A 362 -40.62 -10.19 -0.02
CA GLY A 362 -41.68 -9.59 -0.85
C GLY A 362 -41.19 -9.09 -2.22
N ARG A 363 -41.53 -7.84 -2.59
CA ARG A 363 -41.12 -7.23 -3.88
C ARG A 363 -39.60 -7.06 -4.04
N LEU A 364 -38.85 -7.02 -2.93
CA LEU A 364 -37.40 -6.90 -2.96
C LEU A 364 -36.74 -8.21 -3.42
N HIS A 365 -37.35 -9.37 -3.14
CA HIS A 365 -36.84 -10.66 -3.60
C HIS A 365 -36.81 -10.74 -5.13
N GLY A 366 -37.88 -10.32 -5.82
CA GLY A 366 -37.92 -10.29 -7.28
C GLY A 366 -36.94 -9.26 -7.89
N LEU A 367 -36.85 -8.07 -7.29
CA LEU A 367 -35.93 -7.02 -7.74
C LEU A 367 -34.45 -7.42 -7.59
N PHE A 368 -34.09 -8.00 -6.44
CA PHE A 368 -32.72 -8.40 -6.17
C PHE A 368 -32.35 -9.76 -6.80
N GLY A 369 -33.31 -10.66 -7.01
CA GLY A 369 -33.09 -11.87 -7.81
C GLY A 369 -32.71 -11.53 -9.25
N MET A 370 -33.34 -10.51 -9.85
CA MET A 370 -33.04 -10.07 -11.22
C MET A 370 -31.76 -9.24 -11.35
N ALA A 371 -31.48 -8.35 -10.41
CA ALA A 371 -30.44 -7.32 -10.56
C ALA A 371 -29.34 -7.32 -9.49
N GLY A 372 -29.48 -8.15 -8.46
CA GLY A 372 -28.67 -8.05 -7.25
C GLY A 372 -27.22 -8.53 -7.43
N ASP A 373 -27.00 -9.62 -8.17
CA ASP A 373 -25.64 -10.10 -8.46
C ASP A 373 -24.92 -9.15 -9.44
N TYR A 374 -25.65 -8.53 -10.38
CA TYR A 374 -25.13 -7.44 -11.21
C TYR A 374 -24.71 -6.24 -10.37
N LEU A 375 -25.55 -5.83 -9.42
CA LEU A 375 -25.28 -4.71 -8.51
C LEU A 375 -24.04 -4.99 -7.65
N LEU A 376 -23.93 -6.20 -7.08
CA LEU A 376 -22.81 -6.58 -6.23
C LEU A 376 -21.48 -6.65 -7.01
N SER A 377 -21.52 -7.18 -8.24
CA SER A 377 -20.37 -7.22 -9.14
C SER A 377 -19.94 -5.81 -9.55
N LEU A 378 -20.88 -4.94 -9.90
CA LEU A 378 -20.61 -3.54 -10.25
C LEU A 378 -20.00 -2.77 -9.07
N ILE A 379 -20.52 -2.98 -7.86
CA ILE A 379 -19.94 -2.43 -6.63
C ILE A 379 -18.50 -2.94 -6.46
N GLY A 380 -18.24 -4.23 -6.69
CA GLY A 380 -16.90 -4.78 -6.59
C GLY A 380 -15.90 -4.12 -7.54
N VAL A 381 -16.28 -3.93 -8.82
CA VAL A 381 -15.46 -3.24 -9.83
C VAL A 381 -15.25 -1.76 -9.44
N ALA A 382 -16.31 -1.09 -8.99
CA ALA A 382 -16.23 0.30 -8.56
C ALA A 382 -15.29 0.47 -7.35
N LEU A 383 -15.30 -0.45 -6.39
CA LEU A 383 -14.38 -0.44 -5.23
C LEU A 383 -12.92 -0.59 -5.67
N ILE A 384 -12.62 -1.48 -6.63
CA ILE A 384 -11.27 -1.62 -7.20
C ILE A 384 -10.83 -0.30 -7.86
N GLY A 385 -11.70 0.33 -8.66
CA GLY A 385 -11.42 1.63 -9.26
C GLY A 385 -11.23 2.74 -8.23
N LEU A 386 -12.05 2.76 -7.17
CA LEU A 386 -11.98 3.73 -6.07
C LEU A 386 -10.75 3.53 -5.18
N ALA A 387 -10.18 2.32 -5.13
CA ALA A 387 -8.91 2.07 -4.45
C ALA A 387 -7.78 2.95 -5.02
N ILE A 388 -7.75 3.16 -6.34
CA ILE A 388 -6.83 4.13 -6.97
C ILE A 388 -7.12 5.57 -6.50
N GLY A 389 -8.38 5.88 -6.24
CA GLY A 389 -8.79 7.16 -5.68
C GLY A 389 -8.36 7.40 -4.25
N LEU A 390 -8.45 6.36 -3.43
CA LEU A 390 -7.97 6.37 -2.05
C LEU A 390 -6.46 6.57 -2.01
N SER A 391 -5.70 5.86 -2.86
CA SER A 391 -4.24 6.02 -2.93
C SER A 391 -3.81 7.43 -3.35
N GLN A 392 -4.67 8.16 -4.08
CA GLN A 392 -4.47 9.57 -4.43
C GLN A 392 -4.99 10.58 -3.37
N ARG A 393 -5.45 10.09 -2.20
CA ARG A 393 -5.98 10.87 -1.06
C ARG A 393 -7.23 11.71 -1.36
N VAL A 394 -8.08 11.24 -2.27
CA VAL A 394 -9.24 12.01 -2.74
C VAL A 394 -10.43 11.87 -1.78
N THR A 395 -10.96 12.99 -1.28
CA THR A 395 -12.04 13.00 -0.28
C THR A 395 -13.34 12.39 -0.80
N LEU A 396 -13.68 12.63 -2.07
CA LEU A 396 -14.88 12.05 -2.69
C LEU A 396 -14.74 10.53 -2.80
N ALA A 397 -13.56 10.03 -3.18
CA ALA A 397 -13.29 8.59 -3.27
C ALA A 397 -13.49 7.91 -1.91
N TRP A 398 -13.06 8.54 -0.82
CA TRP A 398 -13.32 8.05 0.54
C TRP A 398 -14.82 7.96 0.86
N LYS A 399 -15.61 9.02 0.59
CA LYS A 399 -17.06 9.03 0.86
C LYS A 399 -17.80 7.95 0.06
N VAL A 400 -17.51 7.87 -1.25
CA VAL A 400 -18.16 6.90 -2.15
C VAL A 400 -17.78 5.48 -1.76
N THR A 401 -16.50 5.23 -1.45
CA THR A 401 -16.06 3.91 -0.99
C THR A 401 -16.79 3.49 0.28
N LEU A 402 -16.90 4.39 1.27
CA LEU A 402 -17.58 4.07 2.53
C LEU A 402 -19.05 3.73 2.29
N GLY A 403 -19.74 4.50 1.44
CA GLY A 403 -21.11 4.22 1.04
C GLY A 403 -21.24 2.86 0.34
N LEU A 404 -20.38 2.59 -0.64
CA LEU A 404 -20.39 1.32 -1.39
C LEU A 404 -20.08 0.11 -0.51
N LEU A 405 -19.17 0.21 0.46
CA LEU A 405 -18.87 -0.87 1.40
C LEU A 405 -20.05 -1.17 2.33
N VAL A 406 -20.72 -0.15 2.85
CA VAL A 406 -21.92 -0.31 3.68
C VAL A 406 -23.06 -0.92 2.87
N THR A 407 -23.28 -0.45 1.64
CA THR A 407 -24.26 -1.03 0.72
C THR A 407 -23.93 -2.48 0.38
N ALA A 408 -22.66 -2.81 0.09
CA ALA A 408 -22.23 -4.18 -0.17
C ALA A 408 -22.46 -5.10 1.04
N ALA A 409 -22.15 -4.63 2.26
CA ALA A 409 -22.44 -5.38 3.48
C ALA A 409 -23.94 -5.68 3.62
N GLY A 410 -24.80 -4.68 3.39
CA GLY A 410 -26.25 -4.85 3.40
C GLY A 410 -26.76 -5.82 2.32
N LEU A 411 -26.28 -5.68 1.08
CA LEU A 411 -26.67 -6.58 -0.02
C LEU A 411 -26.25 -8.03 0.24
N THR A 412 -25.05 -8.25 0.76
CA THR A 412 -24.60 -9.61 1.12
C THR A 412 -25.35 -10.22 2.31
N LEU A 413 -25.87 -9.41 3.24
CA LEU A 413 -26.79 -9.88 4.29
C LEU A 413 -28.16 -10.27 3.71
N LEU A 414 -28.70 -9.47 2.79
CA LEU A 414 -29.97 -9.73 2.09
C LEU A 414 -29.89 -10.95 1.16
N ARG A 415 -28.69 -11.21 0.61
CA ARG A 415 -28.35 -12.43 -0.12
C ARG A 415 -28.32 -13.68 0.80
N GLY A 416 -28.37 -13.53 2.12
CA GLY A 416 -28.23 -14.67 3.03
C GLY A 416 -26.85 -15.31 3.06
N SER A 417 -25.81 -14.57 2.64
CA SER A 417 -24.44 -15.07 2.65
C SER A 417 -23.96 -15.33 4.10
N PRO A 418 -23.06 -16.32 4.30
CA PRO A 418 -22.41 -16.56 5.59
C PRO A 418 -21.87 -15.28 6.22
N ILE A 419 -22.04 -15.10 7.54
CA ILE A 419 -21.78 -13.84 8.26
C ILE A 419 -20.39 -13.22 8.02
N ILE A 420 -19.40 -14.04 7.67
CA ILE A 420 -18.04 -13.61 7.34
C ILE A 420 -18.02 -12.66 6.13
N ILE A 421 -18.84 -12.93 5.13
CA ILE A 421 -18.91 -12.17 3.88
C ILE A 421 -19.40 -10.73 4.09
N PRO A 422 -20.53 -10.46 4.76
CA PRO A 422 -20.96 -9.11 5.10
C PRO A 422 -20.11 -8.45 6.19
N ALA A 423 -19.52 -9.24 7.10
CA ALA A 423 -18.62 -8.71 8.13
C ALA A 423 -17.35 -8.09 7.53
N LEU A 424 -16.83 -8.62 6.43
CA LEU A 424 -15.62 -8.14 5.76
C LEU A 424 -15.74 -6.67 5.27
N PRO A 425 -16.68 -6.29 4.36
CA PRO A 425 -16.84 -4.91 3.92
C PRO A 425 -17.29 -3.99 5.06
N ALA A 426 -18.05 -4.49 6.04
CA ALA A 426 -18.41 -3.73 7.23
C ALA A 426 -17.16 -3.38 8.08
N LEU A 427 -16.28 -4.35 8.31
CA LEU A 427 -15.02 -4.14 9.02
C LEU A 427 -14.12 -3.14 8.28
N VAL A 428 -13.99 -3.26 6.95
CA VAL A 428 -13.24 -2.28 6.14
C VAL A 428 -13.85 -0.89 6.28
N ALA A 429 -15.18 -0.76 6.22
CA ALA A 429 -15.86 0.51 6.39
C ALA A 429 -15.56 1.14 7.77
N ILE A 430 -15.63 0.35 8.84
CA ILE A 430 -15.32 0.79 10.21
C ILE A 430 -13.85 1.23 10.33
N LEU A 431 -12.92 0.48 9.73
CA LEU A 431 -11.48 0.80 9.78
C LEU A 431 -11.14 2.08 9.01
N ILE A 432 -11.83 2.35 7.89
CA ILE A 432 -11.56 3.52 7.03
C ILE A 432 -12.28 4.78 7.53
N ALA A 433 -13.43 4.64 8.18
CA ALA A 433 -14.25 5.75 8.67
C ALA A 433 -13.50 6.79 9.54
N PRO A 434 -12.65 6.43 10.53
CA PRO A 434 -11.98 7.40 11.40
C PRO A 434 -10.88 8.22 10.69
N PHE A 435 -10.47 7.81 9.48
CA PHE A 435 -9.39 8.42 8.72
C PHE A 435 -9.85 9.49 7.71
N ARG A 436 -11.03 10.11 7.90
CA ARG A 436 -11.51 11.23 7.05
C ARG A 436 -10.44 12.30 6.81
N SER A 437 -9.69 12.68 7.85
CA SER A 437 -8.66 13.72 7.77
C SER A 437 -7.47 13.37 6.88
N SER A 438 -7.26 12.09 6.56
CA SER A 438 -6.18 11.59 5.71
C SER A 438 -6.45 11.79 4.22
N TYR A 439 -7.72 12.05 3.85
CA TYR A 439 -8.20 12.29 2.48
C TYR A 439 -8.58 13.76 2.31
N TYR A 440 -7.59 14.59 2.03
CA TYR A 440 -7.76 16.05 1.95
C TYR A 440 -7.89 16.58 0.51
N ARG A 441 -7.64 15.74 -0.52
CA ARG A 441 -7.61 16.18 -1.90
C ARG A 441 -9.02 16.24 -2.48
N HIS A 442 -9.44 17.41 -2.95
CA HIS A 442 -10.74 17.57 -3.59
C HIS A 442 -10.73 16.93 -4.99
N ALA A 443 -11.82 16.26 -5.36
CA ALA A 443 -11.97 15.63 -6.67
C ALA A 443 -12.21 16.68 -7.75
N ARG A 444 -11.68 16.45 -8.96
CA ARG A 444 -11.79 17.36 -10.11
C ARG A 444 -13.23 17.78 -10.43
N VAL A 445 -14.20 16.88 -10.23
CA VAL A 445 -15.63 17.11 -10.48
C VAL A 445 -16.20 18.31 -9.74
N LEU A 446 -15.69 18.60 -8.54
CA LEU A 446 -16.17 19.72 -7.73
C LEU A 446 -15.38 21.02 -7.99
N SER A 447 -14.20 20.93 -8.60
CA SER A 447 -13.29 22.07 -8.75
C SER A 447 -13.18 22.61 -10.17
N GLU A 448 -13.55 21.82 -11.19
CA GLU A 448 -13.43 22.21 -12.60
C GLU A 448 -14.67 21.78 -13.41
N PRO A 449 -15.05 22.55 -14.45
CA PRO A 449 -16.02 22.09 -15.45
C PRO A 449 -15.50 20.82 -16.14
N LEU A 450 -16.40 19.87 -16.40
CA LEU A 450 -16.07 18.59 -17.04
C LEU A 450 -15.41 18.83 -18.40
N SER A 451 -14.21 18.29 -18.60
CA SER A 451 -13.51 18.44 -19.89
C SER A 451 -14.24 17.70 -21.00
N PHE A 452 -14.14 18.20 -22.24
CA PHE A 452 -14.79 17.63 -23.43
C PHE A 452 -14.58 16.10 -23.59
N PRO A 453 -13.36 15.53 -23.40
CA PRO A 453 -13.16 14.09 -23.44
C PRO A 453 -13.91 13.31 -22.34
N THR A 454 -14.17 13.93 -21.19
CA THR A 454 -14.89 13.32 -20.06
C THR A 454 -16.38 13.30 -20.35
N ILE A 455 -16.92 14.39 -20.92
CA ILE A 455 -18.32 14.43 -21.39
C ILE A 455 -18.55 13.39 -22.49
N MET A 456 -17.62 13.25 -23.45
CA MET A 456 -17.70 12.21 -24.48
C MET A 456 -17.69 10.79 -23.90
N SER A 457 -16.81 10.49 -22.94
CA SER A 457 -16.83 9.20 -22.24
C SER A 457 -18.13 8.97 -21.46
N LEU A 458 -18.75 10.03 -20.91
CA LEU A 458 -20.03 9.94 -20.19
C LEU A 458 -21.17 9.61 -21.15
N LEU A 459 -21.27 10.33 -22.26
CA LEU A 459 -22.28 10.10 -23.28
C LEU A 459 -22.15 8.70 -23.91
N LEU A 460 -20.92 8.25 -24.16
CA LEU A 460 -20.65 6.91 -24.68
C LEU A 460 -21.05 5.82 -23.68
N LEU A 461 -20.74 6.01 -22.39
CA LEU A 461 -21.17 5.10 -21.33
C LEU A 461 -22.70 5.04 -21.23
N ILE A 462 -23.37 6.20 -21.24
CA ILE A 462 -24.84 6.28 -21.22
C ILE A 462 -25.41 5.59 -22.45
N ALA A 463 -24.84 5.80 -23.65
CA ALA A 463 -25.26 5.12 -24.86
C ALA A 463 -25.09 3.59 -24.76
N CYS A 464 -23.97 3.09 -24.21
CA CYS A 464 -23.81 1.65 -23.98
C CYS A 464 -24.85 1.11 -23.00
N VAL A 465 -25.13 1.82 -21.91
CA VAL A 465 -26.15 1.42 -20.92
C VAL A 465 -27.55 1.44 -21.52
N VAL A 466 -27.88 2.44 -22.34
CA VAL A 466 -29.17 2.52 -23.05
C VAL A 466 -29.29 1.39 -24.07
N VAL A 467 -28.24 1.09 -24.83
CA VAL A 467 -28.22 -0.06 -25.77
C VAL A 467 -28.43 -1.37 -25.03
N LEU A 468 -27.81 -1.56 -23.87
CA LEU A 468 -27.99 -2.74 -23.03
C LEU A 468 -29.41 -2.82 -22.45
N ALA A 469 -29.98 -1.69 -22.01
CA ALA A 469 -31.34 -1.63 -21.48
C ALA A 469 -32.42 -1.83 -22.56
N CYS A 470 -32.19 -1.33 -23.77
CA CYS A 470 -33.08 -1.48 -24.92
C CYS A 470 -32.95 -2.85 -25.61
N ALA A 471 -31.85 -3.57 -25.41
CA ALA A 471 -31.68 -4.93 -25.93
C ALA A 471 -32.62 -5.96 -25.27
N GLY A 472 -33.31 -5.57 -24.19
CA GLY A 472 -34.31 -6.39 -23.51
C GLY A 472 -33.69 -7.45 -22.60
N PRO A 473 -34.37 -7.83 -21.50
CA PRO A 473 -34.00 -9.02 -20.74
C PRO A 473 -34.55 -10.23 -21.50
N ASP A 474 -33.76 -10.83 -22.38
CA ASP A 474 -34.07 -12.20 -22.80
C ASP A 474 -33.87 -13.10 -21.58
N ASP A 475 -34.84 -13.95 -21.28
CA ASP A 475 -34.91 -14.87 -20.11
C ASP A 475 -33.69 -15.80 -19.94
N GLU A 476 -32.73 -15.78 -20.88
CA GLU A 476 -31.45 -16.48 -20.81
C GLU A 476 -30.32 -15.67 -20.13
N MET A 477 -30.55 -14.41 -19.72
CA MET A 477 -29.56 -13.54 -19.08
C MET A 477 -29.46 -13.70 -17.54
N GLY A 478 -29.68 -14.92 -17.04
CA GLY A 478 -29.33 -15.29 -15.67
C GLY A 478 -27.82 -15.45 -15.53
N GLY A 479 -27.18 -14.67 -14.65
CA GLY A 479 -25.74 -14.75 -14.38
C GLY A 479 -25.06 -13.38 -14.23
N SER A 480 -23.83 -13.36 -13.71
CA SER A 480 -23.06 -12.10 -13.61
C SER A 480 -22.64 -11.59 -14.99
N TRP A 481 -22.43 -10.28 -15.17
CA TRP A 481 -22.04 -9.70 -16.46
C TRP A 481 -20.76 -10.30 -17.08
N TRP A 482 -19.88 -10.87 -16.24
CA TRP A 482 -18.67 -11.57 -16.67
C TRP A 482 -18.96 -12.97 -17.25
N GLU A 483 -19.98 -13.65 -16.74
CA GLU A 483 -20.42 -14.95 -17.25
C GLU A 483 -20.96 -14.80 -18.68
N ILE A 484 -21.71 -13.72 -18.90
CA ILE A 484 -22.15 -13.28 -20.23
C ILE A 484 -20.94 -12.96 -21.14
N MET A 485 -19.84 -12.46 -20.56
CA MET A 485 -18.66 -12.03 -21.31
C MET A 485 -17.65 -13.13 -21.64
N LEU A 486 -17.58 -14.16 -20.81
CA LEU A 486 -16.58 -15.24 -20.90
C LEU A 486 -17.17 -16.59 -21.32
N PHE A 487 -18.44 -16.86 -21.00
CA PHE A 487 -19.03 -18.21 -21.13
C PHE A 487 -20.32 -18.24 -21.96
N ALA A 488 -21.13 -17.17 -21.99
CA ALA A 488 -22.38 -17.19 -22.76
C ALA A 488 -22.14 -17.19 -24.28
N SER A 489 -22.87 -18.06 -24.98
CA SER A 489 -22.96 -18.14 -26.44
C SER A 489 -23.87 -17.07 -27.06
N SER A 490 -24.05 -15.93 -26.39
CA SER A 490 -24.94 -14.87 -26.88
C SER A 490 -24.33 -14.09 -28.04
N SER A 491 -25.20 -13.50 -28.88
CA SER A 491 -24.82 -12.74 -30.07
C SER A 491 -23.73 -11.71 -29.74
N GLY A 492 -22.65 -11.69 -30.54
CA GLY A 492 -21.41 -11.01 -30.18
C GLY A 492 -21.54 -9.54 -29.77
N VAL A 493 -22.60 -8.84 -30.19
CA VAL A 493 -22.82 -7.42 -29.93
C VAL A 493 -23.04 -7.12 -28.44
N GLY A 494 -23.91 -7.87 -27.73
CA GLY A 494 -24.21 -7.64 -26.31
C GLY A 494 -22.99 -7.83 -25.40
N ARG A 495 -22.12 -8.77 -25.76
CA ARG A 495 -20.87 -9.05 -25.07
C ARG A 495 -19.86 -7.91 -25.17
N TRP A 496 -19.68 -7.38 -26.38
CA TRP A 496 -18.76 -6.27 -26.62
C TRP A 496 -19.29 -4.94 -26.05
N THR A 497 -20.62 -4.71 -26.07
CA THR A 497 -21.22 -3.50 -25.47
C THR A 497 -21.13 -3.49 -23.95
N MET A 498 -21.32 -4.63 -23.29
CA MET A 498 -21.14 -4.78 -21.83
C MET A 498 -19.68 -4.55 -21.42
N GLY A 499 -18.73 -5.19 -22.11
CA GLY A 499 -17.30 -4.99 -21.86
C GLY A 499 -16.85 -3.55 -22.10
N LEU A 500 -17.37 -2.90 -23.14
CA LEU A 500 -17.12 -1.49 -23.41
C LEU A 500 -17.72 -0.58 -22.32
N ALA A 501 -18.95 -0.85 -21.86
CA ALA A 501 -19.57 -0.10 -20.77
C ALA A 501 -18.75 -0.17 -19.48
N VAL A 502 -18.29 -1.35 -19.09
CA VAL A 502 -17.46 -1.50 -17.87
C VAL A 502 -16.11 -0.82 -18.03
N MET A 503 -15.44 -0.96 -19.19
CA MET A 503 -14.19 -0.28 -19.47
C MET A 503 -14.34 1.25 -19.40
N LEU A 504 -15.40 1.79 -20.00
CA LEU A 504 -15.71 3.22 -19.96
C LEU A 504 -16.09 3.68 -18.56
N GLY A 505 -16.82 2.87 -17.79
CA GLY A 505 -17.15 3.13 -16.39
C GLY A 505 -15.90 3.23 -15.51
N LEU A 506 -14.98 2.28 -15.63
CA LEU A 506 -13.68 2.31 -14.95
C LEU A 506 -12.84 3.52 -15.36
N LEU A 507 -12.77 3.80 -16.67
CA LEU A 507 -12.03 4.96 -17.19
C LEU A 507 -12.64 6.28 -16.70
N MET A 508 -13.96 6.34 -16.58
CA MET A 508 -14.68 7.48 -16.03
C MET A 508 -14.36 7.67 -14.54
N ILE A 509 -14.47 6.61 -13.73
CA ILE A 509 -14.09 6.61 -12.31
C ILE A 509 -12.65 7.12 -12.17
N MET A 510 -11.70 6.58 -12.96
CA MET A 510 -10.30 7.01 -12.93
C MET A 510 -10.10 8.48 -13.34
N ARG A 511 -10.88 9.01 -14.30
CA ARG A 511 -10.76 10.41 -14.74
C ARG A 511 -11.37 11.39 -13.75
N LEU A 512 -12.54 11.07 -13.19
CA LEU A 512 -13.27 11.93 -12.25
C LEU A 512 -12.56 12.02 -10.89
N ILE A 513 -11.86 10.96 -10.51
CA ILE A 513 -11.11 10.91 -9.24
C ILE A 513 -9.74 11.58 -9.35
N ARG A 514 -9.29 12.03 -10.54
CA ARG A 514 -8.02 12.76 -10.61
C ARG A 514 -8.03 13.98 -9.65
N PRO A 515 -6.88 14.31 -9.04
CA PRO A 515 -6.78 15.47 -8.16
C PRO A 515 -7.27 16.72 -8.85
N GLY A 516 -8.09 17.52 -8.17
CA GLY A 516 -8.40 18.88 -8.61
C GLY A 516 -7.16 19.78 -8.61
N ARG A 517 -7.21 20.87 -9.38
CA ARG A 517 -6.23 21.95 -9.26
C ARG A 517 -6.32 22.60 -7.89
N ILE A 518 -5.17 23.01 -7.37
CA ILE A 518 -5.11 23.72 -6.10
C ILE A 518 -5.67 25.12 -6.28
N ALA A 519 -6.57 25.51 -5.37
CA ALA A 519 -7.17 26.84 -5.39
C ALA A 519 -6.08 27.88 -5.09
N ILE A 520 -5.90 28.80 -6.02
CA ILE A 520 -5.01 29.96 -5.88
C ILE A 520 -5.91 31.18 -5.72
N VAL A 521 -5.75 31.89 -4.62
CA VAL A 521 -6.33 33.23 -4.47
C VAL A 521 -5.36 34.21 -5.15
N PRO A 522 -5.83 35.07 -6.07
CA PRO A 522 -4.97 36.07 -6.69
C PRO A 522 -4.38 37.02 -5.63
N TRP A 523 -3.17 37.51 -5.87
CA TRP A 523 -2.61 38.61 -5.08
C TRP A 523 -3.19 39.93 -5.61
N ASP A 524 -4.43 40.22 -5.22
CA ASP A 524 -5.11 41.49 -5.45
C ASP A 524 -5.31 42.25 -4.12
N GLY A 525 -5.90 43.44 -4.15
CA GLY A 525 -6.09 44.25 -2.94
C GLY A 525 -6.92 43.56 -1.85
N GLU A 526 -7.83 42.65 -2.23
CA GLU A 526 -8.64 41.87 -1.29
C GLU A 526 -7.84 40.69 -0.71
N GLY A 527 -7.10 39.97 -1.55
CA GLY A 527 -6.21 38.88 -1.15
C GLY A 527 -5.08 39.33 -0.23
N GLU A 528 -4.45 40.47 -0.54
CA GLU A 528 -3.42 41.10 0.29
C GLU A 528 -3.97 41.50 1.65
N ALA A 529 -5.14 42.15 1.69
CA ALA A 529 -5.82 42.50 2.94
C ALA A 529 -6.13 41.26 3.78
N ARG A 530 -6.60 40.17 3.14
CA ARG A 530 -6.90 38.90 3.81
C ARG A 530 -5.65 38.23 4.39
N TYR A 531 -4.52 38.27 3.68
CA TYR A 531 -3.25 37.76 4.19
C TYR A 531 -2.77 38.55 5.40
N ARG A 532 -2.82 39.89 5.35
CA ARG A 532 -2.38 40.76 6.44
C ARG A 532 -3.24 40.69 7.70
N MET A 533 -4.50 40.24 7.59
CA MET A 533 -5.37 40.02 8.74
C MET A 533 -5.06 38.74 9.53
N LEU A 534 -4.23 37.84 9.00
CA LEU A 534 -3.87 36.60 9.67
C LEU A 534 -2.71 36.79 10.64
N ASP A 535 -2.75 36.04 11.74
CA ASP A 535 -1.64 35.96 12.68
C ASP A 535 -0.36 35.48 11.95
N HIS A 536 0.79 36.08 12.27
CA HIS A 536 2.10 35.76 11.66
C HIS A 536 2.23 36.11 10.15
N ALA A 537 1.44 37.05 9.64
CA ALA A 537 1.67 37.62 8.32
C ALA A 537 3.02 38.38 8.25
N ILE A 538 3.73 38.24 7.13
CA ILE A 538 5.04 38.84 6.93
C ILE A 538 4.90 40.17 6.18
N ASP A 539 5.27 41.27 6.84
CA ASP A 539 5.12 42.64 6.32
C ASP A 539 6.00 42.97 5.10
N ALA A 540 7.04 42.18 4.85
CA ALA A 540 7.94 42.33 3.71
C ALA A 540 7.36 41.72 2.40
N VAL A 541 6.37 40.83 2.51
CA VAL A 541 5.74 40.19 1.33
C VAL A 541 4.95 41.24 0.54
N GLY A 542 5.18 41.29 -0.77
CA GLY A 542 4.58 42.29 -1.67
C GLY A 542 5.38 43.58 -1.83
N LYS A 543 6.41 43.83 -1.00
CA LYS A 543 7.31 44.99 -1.14
C LYS A 543 8.50 44.69 -2.04
N ASP A 544 9.24 43.63 -1.72
CA ASP A 544 10.42 43.20 -2.49
C ASP A 544 10.04 42.29 -3.67
N TRP A 545 9.02 41.46 -3.47
CA TRP A 545 8.54 40.48 -4.45
C TRP A 545 7.03 40.53 -4.53
N VAL A 546 6.47 40.77 -5.72
CA VAL A 546 5.03 40.67 -5.96
C VAL A 546 4.65 39.19 -6.07
N PRO A 547 3.82 38.65 -5.17
CA PRO A 547 3.40 37.26 -5.21
C PRO A 547 2.56 36.99 -6.46
N ALA A 548 2.76 35.82 -7.06
CA ALA A 548 1.92 35.34 -8.16
C ALA A 548 0.53 34.91 -7.69
N GLY A 549 0.37 34.70 -6.37
CA GLY A 549 -0.87 34.35 -5.72
C GLY A 549 -0.65 33.87 -4.28
N LEU A 550 -1.75 33.49 -3.65
CA LEU A 550 -1.84 32.96 -2.30
C LEU A 550 -2.39 31.54 -2.36
N ILE A 551 -1.72 30.62 -1.69
CA ILE A 551 -2.23 29.26 -1.45
C ILE A 551 -2.98 29.26 -0.14
N VAL A 552 -4.24 28.85 -0.20
CA VAL A 552 -5.12 28.74 0.96
C VAL A 552 -4.81 27.46 1.72
N GLY A 553 -4.98 27.40 3.04
CA GLY A 553 -4.93 26.15 3.79
C GLY A 553 -6.18 25.29 3.60
N ALA A 554 -6.15 24.03 4.03
CA ALA A 554 -7.27 23.09 3.96
C ALA A 554 -8.56 23.59 4.63
N ARG A 555 -8.43 24.40 5.68
CA ARG A 555 -9.54 24.98 6.45
C ARG A 555 -9.79 26.44 6.11
N GLY A 556 -9.02 27.04 5.20
CA GLY A 556 -9.15 28.46 4.85
C GLY A 556 -8.66 29.43 5.92
N GLN A 557 -7.91 28.93 6.92
CA GLN A 557 -7.40 29.65 8.08
C GLN A 557 -5.89 29.89 8.02
N ALA A 558 -5.23 29.47 6.94
CA ALA A 558 -3.87 29.83 6.62
C ALA A 558 -3.73 30.29 5.16
N LEU A 559 -2.77 31.17 4.92
CA LEU A 559 -2.43 31.66 3.58
C LEU A 559 -0.91 31.67 3.40
N LEU A 560 -0.44 31.14 2.27
CA LEU A 560 0.97 31.10 1.88
C LEU A 560 1.19 31.86 0.56
N PRO A 561 1.88 33.00 0.59
CA PRO A 561 2.29 33.71 -0.63
C PRO A 561 3.37 32.95 -1.39
N PHE A 562 3.29 32.97 -2.72
CA PHE A 562 4.30 32.32 -3.57
C PHE A 562 4.59 33.09 -4.85
N VAL A 563 5.74 32.80 -5.47
CA VAL A 563 6.19 33.39 -6.74
C VAL A 563 6.59 32.27 -7.70
N ARG A 564 6.34 32.48 -9.01
CA ARG A 564 6.84 31.63 -10.10
C ARG A 564 8.10 32.23 -10.69
N ARG A 565 9.25 31.57 -10.55
CA ARG A 565 10.53 32.00 -11.12
C ARG A 565 11.25 30.83 -11.78
N GLY A 566 11.52 30.94 -13.08
CA GLY A 566 12.18 29.87 -13.85
C GLY A 566 11.45 28.54 -13.72
N THR A 567 12.17 27.49 -13.33
CA THR A 567 11.65 26.15 -13.04
C THR A 567 11.11 25.98 -11.60
N PHE A 568 11.14 27.03 -10.78
CA PHE A 568 10.76 26.99 -9.38
C PHE A 568 9.40 27.62 -9.10
N LEU A 569 8.76 27.09 -8.07
CA LEU A 569 7.64 27.66 -7.37
C LEU A 569 8.10 27.93 -5.92
N ILE A 570 8.23 29.19 -5.56
CA ILE A 570 8.91 29.62 -4.33
C ILE A 570 7.87 30.17 -3.36
N GLY A 571 7.74 29.55 -2.19
CA GLY A 571 6.97 30.09 -1.06
C GLY A 571 7.75 31.19 -0.37
N LEU A 572 7.10 32.32 -0.12
CA LEU A 572 7.71 33.47 0.55
C LEU A 572 7.43 33.38 2.05
N GLY A 573 8.44 32.94 2.81
CA GLY A 573 8.38 32.75 4.24
C GLY A 573 7.45 31.63 4.70
N ASP A 574 7.15 31.63 6.00
CA ASP A 574 6.20 30.70 6.60
C ASP A 574 4.75 31.13 6.30
N PRO A 575 3.80 30.17 6.21
CA PRO A 575 2.39 30.50 6.03
C PRO A 575 1.83 31.25 7.23
N ALA A 576 1.04 32.29 6.97
CA ALA A 576 0.34 33.04 8.01
C ALA A 576 -0.95 32.32 8.41
N GLY A 577 -1.33 32.36 9.69
CA GLY A 577 -2.58 31.84 10.22
C GLY A 577 -2.44 30.67 11.20
N ASN A 578 -3.45 29.81 11.26
CA ASN A 578 -3.47 28.71 12.23
C ASN A 578 -2.40 27.65 11.90
N ALA A 579 -1.52 27.34 12.85
CA ALA A 579 -0.40 26.40 12.64
C ALA A 579 -0.81 25.02 12.08
N GLN A 580 -2.00 24.49 12.39
CA GLN A 580 -2.47 23.23 11.81
C GLN A 580 -2.82 23.34 10.33
N ASP A 581 -3.26 24.53 9.90
CA ASP A 581 -3.64 24.81 8.52
C ASP A 581 -2.43 25.29 7.69
N CYS A 582 -1.44 25.92 8.32
CA CYS A 582 -0.16 26.29 7.69
C CYS A 582 0.56 25.10 7.06
N VAL A 583 0.59 23.95 7.76
CA VAL A 583 1.18 22.71 7.23
C VAL A 583 0.49 22.29 5.93
N SER A 584 -0.83 22.42 5.86
CA SER A 584 -1.60 22.08 4.65
C SER A 584 -1.25 23.00 3.47
N ALA A 585 -1.05 24.30 3.73
CA ALA A 585 -0.64 25.26 2.71
C ALA A 585 0.78 24.97 2.15
N ILE A 586 1.72 24.55 3.01
CA ILE A 586 3.08 24.11 2.63
C ILE A 586 3.01 22.91 1.67
N TRP A 587 2.21 21.89 2.02
CA TRP A 587 2.01 20.72 1.16
C TRP A 587 1.34 21.08 -0.17
N TRP A 588 0.37 21.99 -0.15
CA TRP A 588 -0.30 22.44 -1.36
C TRP A 588 0.63 23.23 -2.28
N LEU A 589 1.57 24.03 -1.78
CA LEU A 589 2.61 24.63 -2.64
C LEU A 589 3.41 23.56 -3.36
N ARG A 590 3.86 22.52 -2.66
CA ARG A 590 4.61 21.42 -3.27
C ARG A 590 3.79 20.71 -4.34
N ASP A 591 2.52 20.45 -4.06
CA ASP A 591 1.63 19.79 -5.01
C ASP A 591 1.33 20.67 -6.23
N LEU A 592 1.21 21.99 -6.05
CA LEU A 592 1.06 22.95 -7.14
C LEU A 592 2.32 22.95 -8.02
N ALA A 593 3.50 22.92 -7.42
CA ALA A 593 4.76 22.82 -8.16
C ALA A 593 4.78 21.56 -9.02
N VAL A 594 4.37 20.41 -8.47
CA VAL A 594 4.26 19.15 -9.24
C VAL A 594 3.23 19.26 -10.37
N GLN A 595 2.07 19.89 -10.14
CA GLN A 595 1.04 20.10 -11.17
C GLN A 595 1.56 20.99 -12.31
N GLU A 596 2.41 21.97 -12.02
CA GLU A 596 3.00 22.88 -13.00
C GLU A 596 4.31 22.35 -13.63
N GLY A 597 4.78 21.16 -13.24
CA GLY A 597 6.07 20.63 -13.69
C GLY A 597 7.28 21.42 -13.17
N ARG A 598 7.13 22.08 -12.02
CA ARG A 598 8.12 22.93 -11.34
C ARG A 598 8.64 22.26 -10.07
N GLN A 599 9.77 22.75 -9.56
CA GLN A 599 10.32 22.36 -8.27
C GLN A 599 9.85 23.33 -7.17
N ALA A 600 9.52 22.79 -5.99
CA ALA A 600 9.10 23.59 -4.84
C ALA A 600 10.31 24.04 -4.01
N ALA A 601 10.31 25.30 -3.58
CA ALA A 601 11.29 25.85 -2.65
C ALA A 601 10.62 26.85 -1.71
N PHE A 602 11.25 27.12 -0.57
CA PHE A 602 10.76 28.13 0.38
C PHE A 602 11.91 29.03 0.80
N TRP A 603 11.66 30.34 0.80
CA TRP A 603 12.66 31.37 1.06
C TRP A 603 12.32 32.15 2.34
N CYS A 604 13.31 32.41 3.20
CA CYS A 604 13.16 33.12 4.47
C CYS A 604 12.12 32.49 5.42
N VAL A 605 12.20 31.17 5.62
CA VAL A 605 11.34 30.46 6.58
C VAL A 605 11.96 30.44 7.98
N GLY A 606 11.13 30.43 9.03
CA GLY A 606 11.56 30.33 10.41
C GLY A 606 11.88 28.89 10.82
N SER A 607 12.23 28.70 12.09
CA SER A 607 12.61 27.38 12.62
C SER A 607 11.40 26.45 12.89
N MET A 608 10.18 27.01 12.95
CA MET A 608 8.95 26.31 13.37
C MET A 608 8.55 25.15 12.44
N PHE A 609 8.70 25.30 11.12
CA PHE A 609 8.24 24.31 10.14
C PHE A 609 9.38 23.51 9.48
N LEU A 610 10.62 23.61 9.99
CA LEU A 610 11.79 22.91 9.41
C LEU A 610 11.59 21.39 9.28
N SER A 611 10.95 20.76 10.26
CA SER A 611 10.62 19.33 10.19
C SER A 611 9.64 19.00 9.06
N VAL A 612 8.71 19.91 8.75
CA VAL A 612 7.72 19.76 7.68
C VAL A 612 8.40 19.90 6.32
N TYR A 613 9.29 20.89 6.17
CA TYR A 613 10.10 21.06 4.96
C TYR A 613 11.02 19.86 4.71
N ASN A 614 11.63 19.32 5.77
CA ASN A 614 12.41 18.08 5.67
C ASN A 614 11.53 16.88 5.27
N GLY A 615 10.30 16.80 5.78
CA GLY A 615 9.29 15.82 5.37
C GLY A 615 8.93 15.90 3.88
N LEU A 616 9.01 17.08 3.26
CA LEU A 616 8.87 17.27 1.81
C LEU A 616 10.12 16.85 1.00
N GLY A 617 11.19 16.42 1.66
CA GLY A 617 12.48 16.12 1.05
C GLY A 617 13.32 17.37 0.76
N LEU A 618 13.07 18.50 1.44
CA LEU A 618 13.82 19.74 1.30
C LEU A 618 14.83 19.88 2.44
N THR A 619 16.04 20.33 2.09
CA THR A 619 17.09 20.65 3.06
C THR A 619 17.06 22.13 3.41
N ALA A 620 17.19 22.44 4.70
CA ALA A 620 17.24 23.81 5.20
C ALA A 620 18.68 24.35 5.21
N TRP A 621 18.89 25.52 4.65
CA TRP A 621 20.17 26.22 4.58
C TRP A 621 20.01 27.59 5.25
N PRO A 622 20.87 27.99 6.20
CA PRO A 622 20.75 29.30 6.83
C PRO A 622 20.96 30.42 5.81
N VAL A 623 20.11 31.43 5.84
CA VAL A 623 20.17 32.62 4.99
C VAL A 623 20.60 33.79 5.84
N THR A 624 21.78 34.35 5.55
CA THR A 624 22.21 35.62 6.13
C THR A 624 21.56 36.75 5.36
N ILE A 625 20.47 37.31 5.89
CA ILE A 625 19.89 38.53 5.35
C ILE A 625 20.72 39.69 5.89
N GLY A 626 21.36 40.44 4.99
CA GLY A 626 22.09 41.64 5.38
C GLY A 626 21.10 42.75 5.74
N SER A 627 20.76 42.90 7.01
CA SER A 627 20.22 44.15 7.53
C SER A 627 20.98 44.56 8.79
N SER A 628 21.89 45.51 8.59
CA SER A 628 22.22 46.51 9.60
C SER A 628 20.91 47.07 10.18
N THR A 629 20.87 47.22 11.51
CA THR A 629 19.80 47.83 12.35
C THR A 629 18.64 46.93 12.79
N ALA A 630 18.89 45.99 13.69
CA ALA A 630 17.94 45.63 14.76
C ALA A 630 18.75 45.23 16.02
N GLY A 631 18.25 45.63 17.20
CA GLY A 631 18.94 45.46 18.49
C GLY A 631 19.02 44.00 18.98
N PRO A 632 19.62 43.77 20.16
CA PRO A 632 20.09 42.45 20.62
C PRO A 632 18.99 41.54 21.20
N GLU A 633 17.76 41.57 20.68
CA GLU A 633 16.69 40.66 21.11
C GLU A 633 16.13 39.91 19.89
N GLU A 634 16.39 38.59 19.87
CA GLU A 634 15.94 37.57 18.91
C GLU A 634 16.49 37.68 17.47
N ASP A 635 17.74 37.24 17.29
CA ASP A 635 18.33 36.91 15.99
C ASP A 635 17.66 35.61 15.43
N GLU A 636 16.42 35.73 14.95
CA GLU A 636 15.71 34.63 14.31
C GLU A 636 16.47 34.22 13.04
N SER A 637 17.23 33.12 13.15
CA SER A 637 17.91 32.52 12.01
C SER A 637 16.88 32.08 10.97
N LEU A 638 16.87 32.75 9.82
CA LEU A 638 16.01 32.42 8.68
C LEU A 638 16.67 31.39 7.77
N TYR A 639 15.86 30.54 7.14
CA TYR A 639 16.34 29.44 6.31
C TYR A 639 15.79 29.49 4.87
N LEU A 640 16.56 28.93 3.95
CA LEU A 640 16.14 28.52 2.61
C LEU A 640 15.93 27.01 2.61
N CYS A 641 14.72 26.57 2.31
CA CYS A 641 14.39 25.16 2.18
C CYS A 641 14.30 24.79 0.69
N ALA A 642 15.26 24.02 0.21
CA ALA A 642 15.37 23.59 -1.19
C ALA A 642 16.01 22.20 -1.30
N ARG A 643 15.92 21.58 -2.48
CA ARG A 643 16.72 20.37 -2.76
C ARG A 643 18.21 20.72 -2.78
N PRO A 644 19.11 19.78 -2.39
CA PRO A 644 20.54 20.06 -2.30
C PRO A 644 21.16 20.57 -3.61
N GLU A 645 20.68 20.06 -4.74
CA GLU A 645 21.17 20.40 -6.09
C GLU A 645 20.75 21.81 -6.52
N ASP A 646 19.61 22.29 -6.02
CA ASP A 646 18.95 23.51 -6.48
C ASP A 646 19.27 24.75 -5.61
N ALA A 647 19.84 24.53 -4.41
CA ALA A 647 20.01 25.57 -3.39
C ALA A 647 20.88 26.76 -3.86
N ARG A 648 21.98 26.50 -4.58
CA ARG A 648 22.88 27.56 -5.08
C ARG A 648 22.22 28.41 -6.16
N LEU A 649 21.46 27.76 -7.05
CA LEU A 649 20.76 28.43 -8.13
C LEU A 649 19.61 29.29 -7.57
N LEU A 650 18.86 28.78 -6.59
CA LEU A 650 17.83 29.55 -5.88
C LEU A 650 18.40 30.76 -5.12
N GLN A 651 19.55 30.62 -4.45
CA GLN A 651 20.21 31.75 -3.78
C GLN A 651 20.63 32.84 -4.78
N SER A 652 21.05 32.48 -5.98
CA SER A 652 21.37 33.46 -7.04
C SER A 652 20.11 34.13 -7.59
N LEU A 653 19.04 33.37 -7.83
CA LEU A 653 17.77 33.87 -8.35
C LEU A 653 17.03 34.79 -7.38
N MET A 654 17.21 34.61 -6.07
CA MET A 654 16.56 35.44 -5.04
C MET A 654 17.38 36.68 -4.67
N ARG A 655 18.62 36.80 -5.15
CA ARG A 655 19.47 38.01 -4.97
C ARG A 655 19.39 38.98 -6.15
N THR A 656 18.84 38.55 -7.28
CA THR A 656 18.57 39.33 -8.50
C THR A 656 17.12 39.73 -8.57
#